data_AF-V6HBB9-F1
#
_entry.id   AF-V6HBB9-F1
#
_cell.length_a   1.000
_cell.length_b   1.000
_cell.length_c   1.000
_cell.angle_alpha   90.00
_cell.angle_beta   90.00
_cell.angle_gamma   90.00
#
_symmetry.space_group_name_H-M   'P 1'
#
loop_
_entity.id
_entity.type
_entity.pdbx_description
1 polymer ?
#
loop_
_entity_poly.entity_id
_entity_poly.type
_entity_poly.pdbx_seq_one_letter_code
_entity_poly.pdbx_strand_id
1 'polypeptide(L)'
;MLKEQSREYIELQRGGYLVETSEGFFQIGSPPETIKDTMAEKKTPLVFILPNKFFHVEKGISTAELEFPIYFNFFLRQRKTTIICTEEQRKQLITVLKESLMGPEEINLESEYLNGAESFGFPDMKAEMAYFRSYKGLDDVVDFKVFASDDMVTLGKVIVHKLPSGDFRITDGNKETELPGEVGFNIKYDIGARLKEPFQPPLLGITCLGPSHGFDPEDNTSGFIIWLNHQGIMVDPPVNSTEWLRSSNVNPKLINHVILTHCHADHDAGTFQKILEETKITIHATATVMESFLRKYSSLTKIPKKELLELFNFQPIIIGRPSMIMGGEFNFHYALHSIPSVGFEFFFQDQSFVYTSDHLNEPEIHDKMYKDGVLPESRWKFLKQFPWDRRVIYHEAGIPPLHTRISYLASLPSEVQEKITVYHIARKDMPPGTKLNLAKFGIENTLYPEITPPKHIEAYNLLDILSQIDIFSGFAIEKAKEFLLIVREERYKRGDHIIRKGTLGDKFYIIASGNVKFEGLETSSEQVPVKRYGQYEYFGEASLVLDLPRAADVYAETDVVALTIDKNKFLQFIRNTDLRQNLIRLNSIRDSNSWQTLIESRHFKGLTSHQVTQLEMIMRLSKVNAGSVLIDEKSFYHEAYIIRDGKVSVYQNGKKLADLTNGDFVGEIYAISKKLAANYTFTAESETELYSISQNELIQYIKRNPGVYMRMNTVY
;
A
#
# COMPACT_ATOMS: atom_id res chain seq x y z
N MET A 1 11.07 -29.35 18.74
CA MET A 1 11.19 -30.16 17.51
C MET A 1 10.01 -31.11 17.45
N LEU A 2 8.92 -30.69 16.82
CA LEU A 2 7.77 -31.54 16.49
C LEU A 2 8.04 -32.17 15.12
N LYS A 3 7.78 -33.47 14.98
CA LYS A 3 7.95 -34.24 13.74
C LYS A 3 7.20 -33.56 12.59
N GLU A 4 7.91 -33.21 11.51
CA GLU A 4 7.31 -32.86 10.22
C GLU A 4 6.48 -34.06 9.73
N GLN A 5 5.15 -33.98 9.86
CA GLN A 5 4.26 -34.76 9.02
C GLN A 5 4.48 -34.27 7.59
N SER A 6 4.83 -35.18 6.67
CA SER A 6 4.94 -34.85 5.25
C SER A 6 3.58 -34.36 4.75
N ARG A 7 3.43 -33.04 4.57
CA ARG A 7 2.23 -32.45 3.96
C ARG A 7 2.13 -32.98 2.52
N GLU A 8 0.98 -33.51 2.12
CA GLU A 8 0.76 -34.05 0.77
C GLU A 8 0.47 -32.96 -0.29
N TYR A 9 0.65 -31.70 0.07
CA TYR A 9 0.51 -30.51 -0.77
C TYR A 9 1.75 -29.63 -0.70
N ILE A 10 1.94 -28.79 -1.72
CA ILE A 10 3.05 -27.84 -1.81
C ILE A 10 2.52 -26.47 -1.37
N GLU A 11 3.14 -25.88 -0.36
CA GLU A 11 2.90 -24.49 0.03
C GLU A 11 3.72 -23.57 -0.89
N LEU A 12 3.06 -22.65 -1.59
CA LEU A 12 3.72 -21.74 -2.53
C LEU A 12 4.42 -20.60 -1.78
N GLN A 13 5.50 -20.10 -2.36
CA GLN A 13 6.35 -19.09 -1.71
C GLN A 13 5.64 -17.76 -1.52
N ARG A 14 4.73 -17.39 -2.42
CA ARG A 14 3.89 -16.18 -2.32
C ARG A 14 2.52 -16.47 -1.71
N GLY A 15 2.34 -17.65 -1.11
CA GLY A 15 1.09 -18.09 -0.52
C GLY A 15 0.19 -18.89 -1.46
N GLY A 16 -0.76 -19.62 -0.87
CA GLY A 16 -1.58 -20.60 -1.57
C GLY A 16 -0.99 -22.00 -1.50
N TYR A 17 -1.80 -22.99 -1.90
CA TYR A 17 -1.47 -24.40 -1.79
C TYR A 17 -1.69 -25.10 -3.12
N LEU A 18 -0.71 -25.88 -3.57
CA LEU A 18 -0.74 -26.62 -4.83
C LEU A 18 -0.82 -28.12 -4.56
N VAL A 19 -1.71 -28.80 -5.27
CA VAL A 19 -1.90 -30.26 -5.20
C VAL A 19 -1.77 -30.86 -6.58
N GLU A 20 -0.98 -31.92 -6.68
CA GLU A 20 -0.90 -32.75 -7.88
C GLU A 20 -2.01 -33.80 -7.86
N THR A 21 -2.77 -33.86 -8.95
CA THR A 21 -3.87 -34.82 -9.15
C THR A 21 -3.77 -35.47 -10.54
N SER A 22 -4.56 -36.51 -10.76
CA SER A 22 -4.71 -37.20 -12.04
C SER A 22 -5.27 -36.31 -13.16
N GLU A 23 -5.93 -35.19 -12.81
CA GLU A 23 -6.44 -34.17 -13.73
C GLU A 23 -5.51 -32.94 -13.85
N GLY A 24 -4.29 -33.04 -13.29
CA GLY A 24 -3.29 -31.97 -13.28
C GLY A 24 -3.19 -31.25 -11.93
N PHE A 25 -2.56 -30.07 -11.94
CA PHE A 25 -2.35 -29.29 -10.73
C PHE A 25 -3.58 -28.45 -10.37
N PHE A 26 -3.96 -28.52 -9.10
CA PHE A 26 -5.03 -27.74 -8.48
C PHE A 26 -4.39 -26.75 -7.50
N GLN A 27 -4.79 -25.48 -7.55
CA GLN A 27 -4.29 -24.46 -6.62
C GLN A 27 -5.42 -23.86 -5.78
N ILE A 28 -5.23 -23.80 -4.45
CA ILE A 28 -6.11 -23.10 -3.53
C ILE A 28 -5.49 -21.76 -3.17
N GLY A 29 -6.26 -20.68 -3.38
CA GLY A 29 -5.75 -19.33 -3.21
C GLY A 29 -4.81 -18.90 -4.33
N SER A 30 -4.96 -17.67 -4.77
CA SER A 30 -4.06 -17.05 -5.73
C SER A 30 -3.75 -15.62 -5.28
N PRO A 31 -2.93 -15.41 -4.24
CA PRO A 31 -2.35 -14.10 -3.99
C PRO A 31 -1.63 -13.53 -5.24
N PRO A 32 -1.44 -12.20 -5.31
CA PRO A 32 -0.72 -11.55 -6.40
C PRO A 32 0.62 -12.23 -6.69
N GLU A 33 0.94 -12.32 -7.99
CA GLU A 33 2.17 -12.92 -8.52
C GLU A 33 2.39 -14.43 -8.28
N THR A 34 1.46 -15.16 -7.64
CA THR A 34 1.66 -16.61 -7.36
C THR A 34 1.81 -17.48 -8.61
N ILE A 35 1.31 -17.04 -9.77
CA ILE A 35 1.54 -17.71 -11.06
C ILE A 35 3.04 -17.85 -11.37
N LYS A 36 3.88 -16.89 -10.94
CA LYS A 36 5.33 -16.92 -11.13
C LYS A 36 5.97 -18.12 -10.42
N ASP A 37 5.51 -18.45 -9.22
CA ASP A 37 6.00 -19.60 -8.45
C ASP A 37 5.74 -20.91 -9.21
N THR A 38 4.51 -21.07 -9.72
CA THR A 38 4.13 -22.28 -10.46
C THR A 38 4.76 -22.37 -11.86
N MET A 39 5.02 -21.23 -12.51
CA MET A 39 5.76 -21.16 -13.79
C MET A 39 7.22 -21.59 -13.63
N ALA A 40 7.91 -21.11 -12.58
CA ALA A 40 9.30 -21.46 -12.29
C ALA A 40 9.47 -22.98 -12.12
N GLU A 41 8.49 -23.63 -11.47
CA GLU A 41 8.50 -25.08 -11.26
C GLU A 41 7.89 -25.89 -12.42
N LYS A 42 7.36 -25.24 -13.47
CA LYS A 42 6.59 -25.86 -14.56
C LYS A 42 5.37 -26.65 -14.07
N LYS A 43 4.73 -26.21 -12.98
CA LYS A 43 3.55 -26.82 -12.35
C LYS A 43 2.31 -25.93 -12.42
N THR A 44 2.14 -25.20 -13.53
CA THR A 44 1.06 -24.22 -13.68
C THR A 44 -0.32 -24.87 -13.67
N PRO A 45 -1.21 -24.52 -12.72
CA PRO A 45 -2.52 -25.13 -12.57
C PRO A 45 -3.50 -24.70 -13.67
N LEU A 46 -4.46 -25.58 -13.98
CA LEU A 46 -5.66 -25.24 -14.78
C LEU A 46 -6.89 -25.04 -13.90
N VAL A 47 -6.86 -25.58 -12.68
CA VAL A 47 -7.98 -25.57 -11.75
C VAL A 47 -7.60 -24.77 -10.51
N PHE A 48 -8.42 -23.78 -10.17
CA PHE A 48 -8.27 -22.96 -8.98
C PHE A 48 -9.47 -23.15 -8.06
N ILE A 49 -9.22 -23.28 -6.76
CA ILE A 49 -10.24 -23.33 -5.72
C ILE A 49 -10.17 -22.01 -4.95
N LEU A 50 -11.29 -21.30 -4.86
CA LEU A 50 -11.31 -20.00 -4.21
C LEU A 50 -11.26 -20.13 -2.68
N PRO A 51 -10.41 -19.35 -1.99
CA PRO A 51 -10.32 -19.37 -0.54
C PRO A 51 -11.57 -18.78 0.12
N ASN A 52 -11.74 -19.04 1.41
CA ASN A 52 -12.90 -18.55 2.17
C ASN A 52 -12.99 -17.02 2.20
N LYS A 53 -11.83 -16.35 2.23
CA LYS A 53 -11.71 -14.89 2.18
C LYS A 53 -10.89 -14.47 0.98
N PHE A 54 -11.30 -13.42 0.29
CA PHE A 54 -10.62 -12.88 -0.90
C PHE A 54 -9.59 -11.80 -0.57
N PHE A 55 -9.48 -11.40 0.71
CA PHE A 55 -8.64 -10.29 1.10
C PHE A 55 -7.95 -10.55 2.45
N HIS A 56 -6.64 -10.34 2.49
CA HIS A 56 -5.81 -10.50 3.68
C HIS A 56 -5.54 -9.14 4.33
N VAL A 57 -6.37 -8.74 5.31
CA VAL A 57 -6.35 -7.38 5.87
C VAL A 57 -5.00 -6.94 6.44
N GLU A 58 -4.26 -7.83 7.09
CA GLU A 58 -2.96 -7.44 7.69
C GLU A 58 -1.89 -7.14 6.64
N LYS A 59 -2.02 -7.73 5.45
CA LYS A 59 -1.09 -7.57 4.33
C LYS A 59 -1.60 -6.59 3.29
N GLY A 60 -2.89 -6.30 3.29
CA GLY A 60 -3.53 -5.37 2.37
C GLY A 60 -3.63 -5.87 0.94
N ILE A 61 -3.70 -7.19 0.72
CA ILE A 61 -3.68 -7.81 -0.61
C ILE A 61 -4.85 -8.77 -0.83
N SER A 62 -5.17 -9.01 -2.11
CA SER A 62 -6.07 -10.06 -2.54
C SER A 62 -5.47 -11.46 -2.28
N THR A 63 -6.31 -12.45 -2.05
CA THR A 63 -5.96 -13.89 -2.02
C THR A 63 -6.63 -14.67 -3.16
N ALA A 64 -7.37 -13.97 -4.03
CA ALA A 64 -8.15 -14.54 -5.13
C ALA A 64 -7.87 -13.79 -6.45
N GLU A 65 -6.60 -13.42 -6.67
CA GLU A 65 -6.13 -12.72 -7.86
C GLU A 65 -5.82 -13.71 -8.99
N LEU A 66 -6.74 -13.82 -9.95
CA LEU A 66 -6.72 -14.85 -10.99
C LEU A 66 -6.51 -14.31 -12.41
N GLU A 67 -6.32 -13.01 -12.57
CA GLU A 67 -6.13 -12.34 -13.86
C GLU A 67 -4.99 -12.98 -14.69
N PHE A 68 -3.78 -12.97 -14.16
CA PHE A 68 -2.60 -13.54 -14.83
C PHE A 68 -2.69 -15.05 -15.05
N PRO A 69 -3.12 -15.88 -14.08
CA PRO A 69 -3.42 -17.29 -14.35
C PRO A 69 -4.39 -17.52 -15.52
N ILE A 70 -5.45 -16.72 -15.61
CA ILE A 70 -6.43 -16.81 -16.70
C ILE A 70 -5.78 -16.46 -18.03
N TYR A 71 -5.04 -15.35 -18.11
CA TYR A 71 -4.31 -14.96 -19.32
C TYR A 71 -3.27 -16.00 -19.73
N PHE A 72 -2.50 -16.54 -18.78
CA PHE A 72 -1.52 -17.59 -19.05
C PHE A 72 -2.19 -18.81 -19.70
N ASN A 73 -3.26 -19.33 -19.08
CA ASN A 73 -3.94 -20.52 -19.58
C ASN A 73 -4.64 -20.27 -20.92
N PHE A 74 -5.26 -19.11 -21.10
CA PHE A 74 -5.99 -18.80 -22.32
C PHE A 74 -5.06 -18.48 -23.49
N PHE A 75 -4.16 -17.51 -23.36
CA PHE A 75 -3.31 -17.08 -24.47
C PHE A 75 -2.14 -18.03 -24.75
N LEU A 76 -1.48 -18.56 -23.71
CA LEU A 76 -0.29 -19.39 -23.90
C LEU A 76 -0.61 -20.88 -23.99
N ARG A 77 -1.65 -21.36 -23.29
CA ARG A 77 -2.03 -22.79 -23.30
C ARG A 77 -3.29 -23.10 -24.13
N GLN A 78 -4.00 -22.08 -24.64
CA GLN A 78 -5.21 -22.24 -25.43
C GLN A 78 -6.29 -23.08 -24.68
N ARG A 79 -6.40 -22.87 -23.37
CA ARG A 79 -7.35 -23.56 -22.48
C ARG A 79 -8.06 -22.58 -21.56
N LYS A 80 -9.31 -22.88 -21.21
CA LYS A 80 -10.03 -22.16 -20.16
C LYS A 80 -9.48 -22.51 -18.79
N THR A 81 -9.52 -21.55 -17.88
CA THR A 81 -9.22 -21.79 -16.45
C THR A 81 -10.49 -22.24 -15.75
N THR A 82 -10.43 -23.34 -15.01
CA THR A 82 -11.56 -23.84 -14.21
C THR A 82 -11.48 -23.26 -12.79
N ILE A 83 -12.58 -22.69 -12.30
CA ILE A 83 -12.64 -22.07 -10.97
C ILE A 83 -13.74 -22.75 -10.14
N ILE A 84 -13.33 -23.37 -9.04
CA ILE A 84 -14.22 -24.02 -8.05
C ILE A 84 -14.53 -23.03 -6.94
N CYS A 85 -15.83 -22.79 -6.67
CA CYS A 85 -16.27 -21.77 -5.73
C CYS A 85 -17.72 -21.96 -5.26
N THR A 86 -18.19 -21.13 -4.33
CA THR A 86 -19.61 -20.97 -4.03
C THR A 86 -20.27 -19.98 -4.99
N GLU A 87 -21.59 -19.97 -5.07
CA GLU A 87 -22.32 -19.01 -5.93
C GLU A 87 -22.11 -17.54 -5.48
N GLU A 88 -21.92 -17.30 -4.17
CA GLU A 88 -21.58 -15.97 -3.65
C GLU A 88 -20.17 -15.52 -4.07
N GLN A 89 -19.20 -16.43 -3.97
CA GLN A 89 -17.82 -16.19 -4.41
C GLN A 89 -17.74 -15.97 -5.92
N ARG A 90 -18.50 -16.72 -6.71
CA ARG A 90 -18.61 -16.55 -8.16
C ARG A 90 -19.06 -15.13 -8.53
N LYS A 91 -20.11 -14.61 -7.89
CA LYS A 91 -20.60 -13.25 -8.13
C LYS A 91 -19.54 -12.19 -7.81
N GLN A 92 -18.84 -12.35 -6.70
CA GLN A 92 -17.75 -11.45 -6.31
C GLN A 92 -16.62 -11.46 -7.35
N LEU A 93 -16.14 -12.66 -7.71
CA LEU A 93 -15.02 -12.80 -8.64
C LEU A 93 -15.36 -12.32 -10.06
N ILE A 94 -16.59 -12.53 -10.54
CA ILE A 94 -17.03 -11.99 -11.83
C ILE A 94 -16.88 -10.47 -11.88
N THR A 95 -17.22 -9.75 -10.81
CA THR A 95 -17.01 -8.29 -10.74
C THR A 95 -15.52 -7.95 -10.85
N VAL A 96 -14.66 -8.63 -10.08
CA VAL A 96 -13.21 -8.41 -10.10
C VAL A 96 -12.63 -8.65 -11.50
N LEU A 97 -12.96 -9.79 -12.11
CA LEU A 97 -12.44 -10.18 -13.42
C LEU A 97 -12.97 -9.32 -14.57
N LYS A 98 -14.20 -8.77 -14.45
CA LYS A 98 -14.70 -7.80 -15.44
C LYS A 98 -13.85 -6.53 -15.44
N GLU A 99 -13.55 -5.98 -14.27
CA GLU A 99 -12.74 -4.76 -14.19
C GLU A 99 -11.32 -4.95 -14.71
N SER A 100 -10.66 -6.07 -14.38
CA SER A 100 -9.28 -6.32 -14.83
C SER A 100 -9.19 -6.86 -16.25
N LEU A 101 -9.96 -7.88 -16.62
CA LEU A 101 -9.83 -8.53 -17.93
C LEU A 101 -10.57 -7.82 -19.07
N MET A 102 -11.63 -7.07 -18.77
CA MET A 102 -12.50 -6.47 -19.78
C MET A 102 -12.56 -4.95 -19.70
N GLY A 103 -12.23 -4.39 -18.54
CA GLY A 103 -12.42 -2.98 -18.23
C GLY A 103 -13.86 -2.64 -17.86
N PRO A 104 -14.11 -1.38 -17.45
CA PRO A 104 -15.42 -0.90 -17.02
C PRO A 104 -16.48 -0.96 -18.13
N GLU A 105 -17.70 -1.39 -17.80
CA GLU A 105 -18.84 -1.38 -18.74
C GLU A 105 -19.34 0.05 -19.02
N GLU A 106 -19.36 0.90 -17.98
CA GLU A 106 -19.76 2.29 -18.05
C GLU A 106 -18.53 3.20 -18.01
N ILE A 107 -18.36 4.01 -19.07
CA ILE A 107 -17.25 4.95 -19.21
C ILE A 107 -17.83 6.30 -19.60
N ASN A 108 -17.52 7.34 -18.82
CA ASN A 108 -17.90 8.73 -19.10
C ASN A 108 -16.66 9.63 -19.11
N LEU A 109 -15.98 9.66 -20.26
CA LEU A 109 -14.76 10.45 -20.41
C LEU A 109 -15.02 11.95 -20.55
N GLU A 110 -16.21 12.39 -20.95
CA GLU A 110 -16.48 13.82 -21.12
C GLU A 110 -16.26 14.61 -19.83
N SER A 111 -16.61 14.03 -18.69
CA SER A 111 -16.40 14.63 -17.37
C SER A 111 -14.93 14.70 -16.93
N GLU A 112 -14.05 13.97 -17.60
CA GLU A 112 -12.63 13.83 -17.27
C GLU A 112 -11.74 14.68 -18.17
N TYR A 113 -12.30 15.24 -19.24
CA TYR A 113 -11.60 16.13 -20.14
C TYR A 113 -12.03 17.58 -19.89
N LEU A 114 -11.08 18.50 -19.86
CA LEU A 114 -11.35 19.93 -19.63
C LEU A 114 -12.42 20.50 -20.57
N ASN A 115 -12.40 20.08 -21.85
CA ASN A 115 -13.34 20.51 -22.88
C ASN A 115 -14.23 19.36 -23.37
N GLY A 116 -14.40 18.30 -22.58
CA GLY A 116 -15.17 17.11 -22.96
C GLY A 116 -14.72 16.52 -24.30
N ALA A 117 -15.69 16.05 -25.09
CA ALA A 117 -15.47 15.40 -26.40
C ALA A 117 -14.79 16.30 -27.45
N GLU A 118 -14.79 17.63 -27.28
CA GLU A 118 -14.12 18.57 -28.20
C GLU A 118 -12.61 18.66 -27.96
N SER A 119 -12.10 17.98 -26.94
CA SER A 119 -10.67 17.99 -26.61
C SER A 119 -9.84 17.32 -27.72
N PHE A 120 -8.69 17.91 -28.04
CA PHE A 120 -7.74 17.29 -28.96
C PHE A 120 -7.23 15.96 -28.36
N GLY A 121 -7.27 14.89 -29.16
CA GLY A 121 -6.88 13.56 -28.69
C GLY A 121 -7.94 12.81 -27.87
N PHE A 122 -9.19 13.26 -27.85
CA PHE A 122 -10.29 12.55 -27.18
C PHE A 122 -10.52 11.14 -27.80
N PRO A 123 -10.47 10.06 -27.00
CA PRO A 123 -10.55 8.69 -27.50
C PRO A 123 -12.00 8.23 -27.73
N ASP A 124 -12.18 7.29 -28.67
CA ASP A 124 -13.34 6.39 -28.64
C ASP A 124 -12.94 5.16 -27.81
N MET A 125 -13.02 5.29 -26.49
CA MET A 125 -12.50 4.29 -25.56
C MET A 125 -13.15 2.91 -25.75
N LYS A 126 -14.44 2.86 -26.14
CA LYS A 126 -15.12 1.58 -26.38
C LYS A 126 -14.58 0.89 -27.63
N ALA A 127 -14.38 1.62 -28.71
CA ALA A 127 -13.79 1.08 -29.94
C ALA A 127 -12.32 0.67 -29.73
N GLU A 128 -11.54 1.51 -29.03
CA GLU A 128 -10.13 1.25 -28.70
C GLU A 128 -9.99 -0.03 -27.85
N MET A 129 -10.77 -0.20 -26.78
CA MET A 129 -10.74 -1.42 -25.96
C MET A 129 -11.21 -2.66 -26.73
N ALA A 130 -12.24 -2.52 -27.57
CA ALA A 130 -12.75 -3.64 -28.37
C ALA A 130 -11.71 -4.13 -29.40
N TYR A 131 -10.85 -3.25 -29.91
CA TYR A 131 -9.77 -3.62 -30.83
C TYR A 131 -8.79 -4.62 -30.22
N PHE A 132 -8.45 -4.45 -28.94
CA PHE A 132 -7.52 -5.34 -28.22
C PHE A 132 -8.19 -6.63 -27.71
N ARG A 133 -9.52 -6.67 -27.67
CA ARG A 133 -10.25 -7.78 -27.08
C ARG A 133 -10.40 -8.94 -28.08
N SER A 134 -9.72 -10.06 -27.81
CA SER A 134 -9.78 -11.26 -28.66
C SER A 134 -10.88 -12.26 -28.29
N TYR A 135 -11.66 -12.00 -27.24
CA TYR A 135 -12.75 -12.85 -26.73
C TYR A 135 -14.01 -12.02 -26.43
N LYS A 136 -15.20 -12.63 -26.45
CA LYS A 136 -16.48 -11.91 -26.30
C LYS A 136 -16.81 -11.64 -24.84
N GLY A 137 -16.45 -12.56 -23.94
CA GLY A 137 -16.69 -12.39 -22.51
C GLY A 137 -15.98 -13.43 -21.65
N LEU A 138 -16.21 -13.35 -20.33
CA LEU A 138 -15.57 -14.23 -19.35
C LEU A 138 -15.81 -15.72 -19.60
N ASP A 139 -16.98 -16.10 -20.13
CA ASP A 139 -17.30 -17.50 -20.45
C ASP A 139 -16.38 -18.09 -21.52
N ASP A 140 -15.69 -17.27 -22.32
CA ASP A 140 -14.71 -17.75 -23.31
C ASP A 140 -13.38 -18.13 -22.67
N VAL A 141 -13.06 -17.59 -21.49
CA VAL A 141 -11.73 -17.72 -20.84
C VAL A 141 -11.78 -18.48 -19.51
N VAL A 142 -12.95 -18.57 -18.87
CA VAL A 142 -13.16 -19.19 -17.56
C VAL A 142 -14.32 -20.19 -17.60
N ASP A 143 -14.19 -21.28 -16.85
CA ASP A 143 -15.27 -22.24 -16.55
C ASP A 143 -15.50 -22.31 -15.04
N PHE A 144 -16.68 -21.88 -14.59
CA PHE A 144 -17.03 -21.92 -13.16
C PHE A 144 -17.67 -23.26 -12.78
N LYS A 145 -17.20 -23.84 -11.67
CA LYS A 145 -17.78 -25.02 -11.04
C LYS A 145 -18.22 -24.66 -9.64
N VAL A 146 -19.53 -24.62 -9.44
CA VAL A 146 -20.11 -24.24 -8.15
C VAL A 146 -20.34 -25.50 -7.32
N PHE A 147 -19.97 -25.45 -6.03
CA PHE A 147 -20.29 -26.52 -5.08
C PHE A 147 -21.78 -26.85 -5.10
N ALA A 148 -22.12 -28.13 -5.24
CA ALA A 148 -23.49 -28.60 -5.20
C ALA A 148 -24.04 -28.59 -3.76
N SER A 149 -25.29 -29.02 -3.58
CA SER A 149 -25.96 -29.02 -2.26
C SER A 149 -25.30 -29.93 -1.22
N ASP A 150 -24.42 -30.83 -1.66
CA ASP A 150 -23.60 -31.71 -0.83
C ASP A 150 -22.18 -31.16 -0.56
N ASP A 151 -21.93 -29.88 -0.90
CA ASP A 151 -20.62 -29.22 -0.78
C ASP A 151 -19.49 -29.90 -1.58
N MET A 152 -19.84 -30.66 -2.64
CA MET A 152 -18.88 -31.35 -3.51
C MET A 152 -18.89 -30.82 -4.95
N VAL A 153 -17.73 -30.89 -5.61
CA VAL A 153 -17.55 -30.74 -7.06
C VAL A 153 -16.71 -31.89 -7.57
N THR A 154 -17.17 -32.54 -8.64
CA THR A 154 -16.42 -33.61 -9.33
C THR A 154 -15.85 -33.10 -10.65
N LEU A 155 -14.55 -33.30 -10.85
CA LEU A 155 -13.83 -33.02 -12.09
C LEU A 155 -13.10 -34.28 -12.52
N GLY A 156 -13.59 -34.94 -13.58
CA GLY A 156 -13.04 -36.21 -14.03
C GLY A 156 -13.06 -37.25 -12.90
N LYS A 157 -11.88 -37.68 -12.44
CA LYS A 157 -11.72 -38.62 -11.31
C LYS A 157 -11.52 -37.97 -9.94
N VAL A 158 -11.38 -36.63 -9.91
CA VAL A 158 -11.06 -35.87 -8.70
C VAL A 158 -12.33 -35.28 -8.10
N ILE A 159 -12.49 -35.43 -6.80
CA ILE A 159 -13.60 -34.85 -6.03
C ILE A 159 -13.02 -33.81 -5.08
N VAL A 160 -13.56 -32.60 -5.12
CA VAL A 160 -13.25 -31.52 -4.18
C VAL A 160 -14.44 -31.33 -3.25
N HIS A 161 -14.23 -31.52 -1.95
CA HIS A 161 -15.25 -31.39 -0.91
C HIS A 161 -14.89 -30.23 0.01
N LYS A 162 -15.82 -29.29 0.20
CA LYS A 162 -15.70 -28.21 1.17
C LYS A 162 -16.18 -28.69 2.54
N LEU A 163 -15.28 -28.72 3.52
CA LEU A 163 -15.56 -29.22 4.86
C LEU A 163 -16.31 -28.18 5.71
N PRO A 164 -17.03 -28.60 6.76
CA PRO A 164 -17.67 -27.66 7.70
C PRO A 164 -16.71 -26.71 8.42
N SER A 165 -15.41 -27.05 8.52
CA SER A 165 -14.38 -26.14 9.03
C SER A 165 -14.10 -24.95 8.09
N GLY A 166 -14.51 -25.05 6.83
CA GLY A 166 -14.12 -24.16 5.74
C GLY A 166 -12.92 -24.66 4.95
N ASP A 167 -12.25 -25.72 5.40
CA ASP A 167 -11.12 -26.33 4.68
C ASP A 167 -11.60 -27.17 3.48
N PHE A 168 -10.66 -27.60 2.65
CA PHE A 168 -10.96 -28.39 1.47
C PHE A 168 -10.32 -29.78 1.57
N ARG A 169 -11.06 -30.81 1.15
CA ARG A 169 -10.52 -32.15 0.92
C ARG A 169 -10.56 -32.47 -0.56
N ILE A 170 -9.42 -32.84 -1.12
CA ILE A 170 -9.30 -33.33 -2.50
C ILE A 170 -9.10 -34.84 -2.47
N THR A 171 -10.01 -35.58 -3.09
CA THR A 171 -9.95 -37.04 -3.23
C THR A 171 -9.65 -37.40 -4.69
N ASP A 172 -8.60 -38.18 -4.92
CA ASP A 172 -8.19 -38.68 -6.25
C ASP A 172 -7.85 -40.18 -6.16
N GLY A 173 -8.81 -41.02 -6.55
CA GLY A 173 -8.75 -42.47 -6.31
C GLY A 173 -8.71 -42.80 -4.83
N ASN A 174 -7.57 -43.34 -4.34
CA ASN A 174 -7.38 -43.70 -2.92
C ASN A 174 -6.60 -42.63 -2.13
N LYS A 175 -6.18 -41.53 -2.79
CA LYS A 175 -5.44 -40.45 -2.14
C LYS A 175 -6.42 -39.37 -1.67
N GLU A 176 -6.28 -38.95 -0.41
CA GLU A 176 -7.04 -37.84 0.15
C GLU A 176 -6.08 -36.80 0.73
N THR A 177 -6.20 -35.56 0.29
CA THR A 177 -5.37 -34.46 0.76
C THR A 177 -6.26 -33.35 1.31
N GLU A 178 -6.08 -33.01 2.59
CA GLU A 178 -6.77 -31.89 3.24
C GLU A 178 -5.91 -30.61 3.20
N LEU A 179 -6.54 -29.50 2.87
CA LEU A 179 -5.89 -28.22 2.62
C LEU A 179 -6.63 -27.09 3.36
N PRO A 180 -5.90 -26.12 3.92
CA PRO A 180 -6.52 -24.98 4.57
C PRO A 180 -7.40 -24.16 3.61
N GLY A 181 -8.58 -23.74 4.08
CA GLY A 181 -9.45 -22.83 3.32
C GLY A 181 -9.04 -21.35 3.41
N GLU A 182 -8.18 -21.03 4.38
CA GLU A 182 -7.56 -19.72 4.55
C GLU A 182 -6.14 -19.72 4.00
N VAL A 183 -5.79 -18.66 3.27
CA VAL A 183 -4.54 -18.57 2.53
C VAL A 183 -3.65 -17.55 3.22
N GLY A 184 -2.53 -18.04 3.74
CA GLY A 184 -1.45 -17.16 4.20
C GLY A 184 -0.77 -16.48 3.02
N PHE A 185 -0.04 -15.41 3.31
CA PHE A 185 0.83 -14.75 2.35
C PHE A 185 2.23 -14.63 2.91
N ASN A 186 3.18 -15.15 2.16
CA ASN A 186 4.60 -15.10 2.47
C ASN A 186 5.26 -14.09 1.52
N ILE A 187 6.08 -13.21 2.09
CA ILE A 187 6.74 -12.16 1.31
C ILE A 187 7.99 -12.76 0.65
N LYS A 188 8.11 -12.58 -0.67
CA LYS A 188 9.35 -12.82 -1.39
C LYS A 188 9.79 -11.52 -2.06
N TYR A 189 10.98 -11.05 -1.72
CA TYR A 189 11.66 -9.96 -2.41
C TYR A 189 13.14 -10.32 -2.58
N ASP A 190 13.76 -9.80 -3.63
CA ASP A 190 15.18 -9.48 -3.55
C ASP A 190 15.29 -8.15 -2.81
N ILE A 191 15.92 -8.15 -1.64
CA ILE A 191 16.10 -6.93 -0.83
C ILE A 191 17.32 -6.12 -1.24
N GLY A 192 18.16 -6.65 -2.15
CA GLY A 192 19.52 -6.16 -2.25
C GLY A 192 20.21 -6.14 -0.88
N ALA A 193 21.21 -5.27 -0.73
CA ALA A 193 21.82 -5.02 0.57
C ALA A 193 21.17 -3.79 1.22
N ARG A 194 20.67 -3.94 2.46
CA ARG A 194 20.20 -2.80 3.27
C ARG A 194 21.25 -1.70 3.28
N LEU A 195 20.85 -0.47 2.91
CA LEU A 195 21.76 0.66 2.88
C LEU A 195 22.36 0.93 4.26
N LYS A 196 23.67 1.18 4.30
CA LYS A 196 24.39 1.50 5.55
C LYS A 196 23.85 2.77 6.20
N GLU A 197 23.52 3.76 5.37
CA GLU A 197 22.90 5.03 5.75
C GLU A 197 21.47 5.07 5.20
N PRO A 198 20.51 5.73 5.86
CA PRO A 198 19.15 5.85 5.33
C PRO A 198 19.15 6.60 4.01
N PHE A 199 18.32 6.14 3.08
CA PHE A 199 18.18 6.81 1.79
C PHE A 199 17.71 8.25 1.97
N GLN A 200 18.40 9.17 1.32
CA GLN A 200 18.02 10.58 1.26
C GLN A 200 17.41 10.84 -0.12
N PRO A 201 16.09 11.04 -0.21
CA PRO A 201 15.45 11.33 -1.48
C PRO A 201 16.08 12.55 -2.16
N PRO A 202 16.38 12.47 -3.47
CA PRO A 202 16.90 13.62 -4.21
C PRO A 202 15.82 14.67 -4.44
N LEU A 203 16.25 15.81 -4.99
CA LEU A 203 15.33 16.84 -5.50
C LEU A 203 14.50 16.32 -6.69
N LEU A 204 15.13 15.55 -7.57
CA LEU A 204 14.49 14.76 -8.62
C LEU A 204 15.20 13.41 -8.74
N GLY A 205 14.44 12.32 -8.82
CA GLY A 205 14.98 11.02 -9.16
C GLY A 205 13.90 9.99 -9.47
N ILE A 206 14.29 8.88 -10.10
CA ILE A 206 13.38 7.79 -10.46
C ILE A 206 13.95 6.47 -9.94
N THR A 207 13.23 5.80 -9.04
CA THR A 207 13.58 4.45 -8.55
C THR A 207 12.64 3.44 -9.14
N CYS A 208 13.15 2.40 -9.80
CA CYS A 208 12.32 1.30 -10.27
C CYS A 208 12.03 0.31 -9.13
N LEU A 209 10.74 -0.01 -8.92
CA LEU A 209 10.23 -0.98 -7.94
C LEU A 209 10.01 -2.37 -8.55
N GLY A 210 9.89 -2.45 -9.87
CA GLY A 210 10.01 -3.70 -10.59
C GLY A 210 10.03 -3.42 -12.09
N PRO A 211 11.00 -3.95 -12.85
CA PRO A 211 11.22 -3.58 -14.24
C PRO A 211 10.43 -4.44 -15.23
N SER A 212 9.81 -5.54 -14.79
CA SER A 212 9.29 -6.60 -15.65
C SER A 212 7.77 -6.73 -15.58
N HIS A 213 7.21 -7.69 -16.32
CA HIS A 213 5.77 -7.96 -16.44
C HIS A 213 5.33 -9.15 -15.56
N GLY A 214 4.02 -9.32 -15.36
CA GLY A 214 3.46 -10.37 -14.49
C GLY A 214 3.79 -11.83 -14.87
N PHE A 215 4.31 -12.08 -16.08
CA PHE A 215 4.74 -13.42 -16.55
C PHE A 215 6.25 -13.71 -16.44
N ASP A 216 7.04 -12.81 -15.85
CA ASP A 216 8.47 -13.06 -15.62
C ASP A 216 8.68 -13.65 -14.21
N PRO A 217 9.02 -14.94 -14.06
CA PRO A 217 9.15 -15.55 -12.75
C PRO A 217 10.35 -15.06 -11.95
N GLU A 218 11.33 -14.42 -12.61
CA GLU A 218 12.60 -14.02 -12.02
C GLU A 218 12.64 -12.57 -11.53
N ASP A 219 11.62 -11.76 -11.84
CA ASP A 219 11.66 -10.31 -11.56
C ASP A 219 10.32 -9.77 -11.03
N ASN A 220 10.40 -8.61 -10.38
CA ASN A 220 9.24 -7.92 -9.81
C ASN A 220 8.41 -7.26 -10.91
N THR A 221 7.11 -7.15 -10.65
CA THR A 221 6.18 -6.54 -11.62
C THR A 221 6.33 -5.02 -11.65
N SER A 222 5.83 -4.38 -12.70
CA SER A 222 5.96 -2.95 -12.99
C SER A 222 5.49 -2.08 -11.83
N GLY A 223 6.42 -1.36 -11.19
CA GLY A 223 6.13 -0.04 -10.62
C GLY A 223 7.40 0.80 -10.45
N PHE A 224 7.24 2.08 -10.09
CA PHE A 224 8.38 2.95 -9.77
C PHE A 224 8.01 4.07 -8.79
N ILE A 225 9.02 4.75 -8.26
CA ILE A 225 8.89 5.95 -7.45
C ILE A 225 9.49 7.12 -8.22
N ILE A 226 8.74 8.20 -8.34
CA ILE A 226 9.27 9.51 -8.71
C ILE A 226 9.58 10.26 -7.41
N TRP A 227 10.84 10.53 -7.15
CA TRP A 227 11.26 11.44 -6.10
C TRP A 227 11.18 12.87 -6.62
N LEU A 228 10.36 13.71 -5.99
CA LEU A 228 10.22 15.14 -6.28
C LEU A 228 10.25 15.91 -4.97
N ASN A 229 11.12 16.92 -4.90
CA ASN A 229 11.25 17.76 -3.71
C ASN A 229 11.46 16.94 -2.42
N HIS A 230 12.36 15.95 -2.48
CA HIS A 230 12.72 15.10 -1.34
C HIS A 230 11.62 14.19 -0.78
N GLN A 231 10.47 14.06 -1.46
CA GLN A 231 9.53 12.98 -1.18
C GLN A 231 9.11 12.23 -2.45
N GLY A 232 8.42 11.11 -2.29
CA GLY A 232 8.15 10.14 -3.33
C GLY A 232 6.68 10.07 -3.72
N ILE A 233 6.47 9.88 -5.02
CA ILE A 233 5.20 9.54 -5.65
C ILE A 233 5.37 8.13 -6.22
N MET A 234 4.63 7.16 -5.69
CA MET A 234 4.57 5.83 -6.30
C MET A 234 3.70 5.88 -7.56
N VAL A 235 4.15 5.24 -8.62
CA VAL A 235 3.36 5.00 -9.83
C VAL A 235 3.19 3.50 -9.93
N ASP A 236 1.92 3.05 -9.82
CA ASP A 236 1.53 1.65 -9.86
C ASP A 236 2.45 0.72 -9.04
N PRO A 237 2.59 0.94 -7.72
CA PRO A 237 3.54 0.18 -6.92
C PRO A 237 3.20 -1.32 -6.93
N PRO A 238 4.20 -2.22 -7.07
CA PRO A 238 3.98 -3.66 -6.94
C PRO A 238 3.65 -4.01 -5.50
N VAL A 239 3.10 -5.20 -5.29
CA VAL A 239 2.92 -5.73 -3.94
C VAL A 239 4.27 -5.83 -3.21
N ASN A 240 4.24 -5.58 -1.90
CA ASN A 240 5.38 -5.57 -0.97
C ASN A 240 6.37 -4.41 -1.14
N SER A 241 6.05 -3.41 -1.97
CA SER A 241 6.92 -2.25 -2.18
C SER A 241 7.34 -1.57 -0.88
N THR A 242 6.41 -1.44 0.06
CA THR A 242 6.69 -0.75 1.33
C THR A 242 7.54 -1.58 2.28
N GLU A 243 7.29 -2.89 2.40
CA GLU A 243 8.15 -3.79 3.17
C GLU A 243 9.57 -3.81 2.60
N TRP A 244 9.72 -3.79 1.28
CA TRP A 244 11.01 -3.65 0.61
C TRP A 244 11.70 -2.32 0.97
N LEU A 245 10.99 -1.19 0.93
CA LEU A 245 11.53 0.13 1.32
C LEU A 245 12.07 0.11 2.75
N ARG A 246 11.30 -0.39 3.72
CA ARG A 246 11.73 -0.51 5.12
C ARG A 246 13.00 -1.36 5.24
N SER A 247 13.02 -2.50 4.55
CA SER A 247 14.17 -3.42 4.54
C SER A 247 15.41 -2.80 3.88
N SER A 248 15.20 -1.91 2.91
CA SER A 248 16.24 -1.15 2.20
C SER A 248 16.71 0.11 2.94
N ASN A 249 16.24 0.35 4.18
CA ASN A 249 16.53 1.56 4.97
C ASN A 249 15.98 2.85 4.33
N VAL A 250 14.82 2.73 3.66
CA VAL A 250 14.03 3.87 3.16
C VAL A 250 12.79 4.00 4.02
N ASN A 251 12.53 5.21 4.54
CA ASN A 251 11.33 5.47 5.32
C ASN A 251 10.10 5.58 4.41
N PRO A 252 9.08 4.70 4.50
CA PRO A 252 7.93 4.77 3.62
C PRO A 252 7.04 6.00 3.81
N LYS A 253 7.19 6.74 4.94
CA LYS A 253 6.54 8.04 5.16
C LYS A 253 6.97 9.09 4.15
N LEU A 254 8.13 8.89 3.52
CA LEU A 254 8.57 9.72 2.40
C LEU A 254 7.65 9.60 1.19
N ILE A 255 6.70 8.66 1.19
CA ILE A 255 5.80 8.42 0.08
C ILE A 255 4.36 8.56 0.57
N ASN A 256 3.75 9.68 0.24
CA ASN A 256 2.38 10.05 0.62
C ASN A 256 1.46 10.23 -0.60
N HIS A 257 1.97 9.99 -1.81
CA HIS A 257 1.24 10.10 -3.07
C HIS A 257 1.37 8.82 -3.89
N VAL A 258 0.29 8.40 -4.54
CA VAL A 258 0.28 7.35 -5.55
C VAL A 258 -0.44 7.86 -6.80
N ILE A 259 0.14 7.65 -7.97
CA ILE A 259 -0.55 7.75 -9.26
C ILE A 259 -0.94 6.33 -9.65
N LEU A 260 -2.24 6.07 -9.73
CA LEU A 260 -2.79 4.80 -10.21
C LEU A 260 -3.20 4.98 -11.66
N THR A 261 -2.52 4.29 -12.57
CA THR A 261 -2.75 4.49 -14.00
C THR A 261 -3.89 3.64 -14.56
N HIS A 262 -4.07 2.43 -14.05
CA HIS A 262 -5.14 1.50 -14.44
C HIS A 262 -5.31 0.36 -13.42
N CYS A 263 -6.27 -0.54 -13.65
CA CYS A 263 -6.70 -1.57 -12.68
C CYS A 263 -6.41 -3.01 -13.12
N HIS A 264 -5.18 -3.27 -13.55
CA HIS A 264 -4.63 -4.62 -13.59
C HIS A 264 -4.03 -4.99 -12.24
N ALA A 265 -4.01 -6.28 -11.93
CA ALA A 265 -3.56 -6.80 -10.64
C ALA A 265 -2.11 -6.41 -10.28
N ASP A 266 -1.25 -6.29 -11.27
CA ASP A 266 0.14 -5.89 -11.13
C ASP A 266 0.36 -4.39 -10.89
N HIS A 267 -0.64 -3.55 -11.19
CA HIS A 267 -0.58 -2.11 -10.98
C HIS A 267 -1.37 -1.66 -9.73
N ASP A 268 -2.51 -2.30 -9.44
CA ASP A 268 -3.42 -1.85 -8.37
C ASP A 268 -3.19 -2.52 -7.00
N ALA A 269 -2.59 -3.72 -6.97
CA ALA A 269 -2.48 -4.50 -5.74
C ALA A 269 -1.58 -3.83 -4.69
N GLY A 270 -0.40 -3.34 -5.09
CA GLY A 270 0.45 -2.57 -4.18
C GLY A 270 -0.12 -1.19 -3.85
N THR A 271 -0.99 -0.63 -4.70
CA THR A 271 -1.70 0.62 -4.40
C THR A 271 -2.62 0.46 -3.19
N PHE A 272 -3.46 -0.57 -3.18
CA PHE A 272 -4.34 -0.81 -2.02
C PHE A 272 -3.56 -1.19 -0.77
N GLN A 273 -2.48 -1.98 -0.90
CA GLN A 273 -1.57 -2.24 0.21
C GLN A 273 -1.01 -0.94 0.80
N LYS A 274 -0.48 -0.04 -0.05
CA LYS A 274 0.07 1.25 0.38
C LYS A 274 -0.96 2.15 1.07
N ILE A 275 -2.23 2.12 0.64
CA ILE A 275 -3.34 2.84 1.31
C ILE A 275 -3.50 2.38 2.76
N LEU A 276 -3.28 1.10 3.04
CA LEU A 276 -3.45 0.52 4.37
C LEU A 276 -2.21 0.66 5.26
N GLU A 277 -1.16 1.32 4.80
CA GLU A 277 0.07 1.46 5.55
C GLU A 277 0.27 2.85 6.15
N GLU A 278 0.92 2.89 7.30
CA GLU A 278 1.37 4.10 8.00
C GLU A 278 0.29 5.17 8.17
N THR A 279 0.16 6.11 7.23
CA THR A 279 -0.76 7.24 7.29
C THR A 279 -1.52 7.41 5.99
N LYS A 280 -2.71 8.01 6.06
CA LYS A 280 -3.57 8.32 4.92
C LYS A 280 -2.80 9.05 3.81
N ILE A 281 -2.83 8.49 2.60
CA ILE A 281 -2.15 9.00 1.41
C ILE A 281 -3.11 9.64 0.39
N THR A 282 -2.55 10.31 -0.62
CA THR A 282 -3.29 10.88 -1.75
C THR A 282 -3.16 10.00 -3.00
N ILE A 283 -4.29 9.62 -3.59
CA ILE A 283 -4.34 8.88 -4.86
C ILE A 283 -4.75 9.82 -5.98
N HIS A 284 -3.96 9.82 -7.06
CA HIS A 284 -4.22 10.52 -8.31
C HIS A 284 -4.63 9.50 -9.37
N ALA A 285 -5.85 9.62 -9.87
CA ALA A 285 -6.39 8.76 -10.93
C ALA A 285 -7.51 9.53 -11.66
N THR A 286 -7.88 9.09 -12.86
CA THR A 286 -9.14 9.54 -13.48
C THR A 286 -10.33 8.95 -12.73
N ALA A 287 -11.52 9.53 -12.90
CA ALA A 287 -12.72 9.03 -12.23
C ALA A 287 -13.06 7.59 -12.68
N THR A 288 -12.81 7.26 -13.95
CA THR A 288 -13.01 5.96 -14.58
C THR A 288 -12.12 4.92 -13.92
N VAL A 289 -10.81 5.18 -13.81
CA VAL A 289 -9.85 4.29 -13.16
C VAL A 289 -10.20 4.13 -11.67
N MET A 290 -10.51 5.22 -10.97
CA MET A 290 -10.88 5.19 -9.56
C MET A 290 -12.17 4.39 -9.32
N GLU A 291 -13.19 4.55 -10.16
CA GLU A 291 -14.43 3.78 -10.02
C GLU A 291 -14.23 2.29 -10.29
N SER A 292 -13.37 1.91 -11.24
CA SER A 292 -12.96 0.51 -11.45
C SER A 292 -12.25 -0.05 -10.22
N PHE A 293 -11.28 0.69 -9.68
CA PHE A 293 -10.58 0.34 -8.45
C PHE A 293 -11.58 0.11 -7.29
N LEU A 294 -12.50 1.05 -7.08
CA LEU A 294 -13.51 0.94 -6.02
C LEU A 294 -14.45 -0.25 -6.22
N ARG A 295 -14.90 -0.55 -7.46
CA ARG A 295 -15.73 -1.74 -7.73
C ARG A 295 -14.97 -3.03 -7.46
N LYS A 296 -13.72 -3.13 -7.91
CA LYS A 296 -12.84 -4.29 -7.70
C LYS A 296 -12.63 -4.53 -6.20
N TYR A 297 -12.13 -3.54 -5.47
CA TYR A 297 -11.80 -3.67 -4.05
C TYR A 297 -13.03 -3.75 -3.14
N SER A 298 -14.16 -3.16 -3.54
CA SER A 298 -15.43 -3.37 -2.82
C SER A 298 -15.87 -4.82 -2.89
N SER A 299 -15.68 -5.48 -4.03
CA SER A 299 -15.99 -6.89 -4.20
C SER A 299 -15.02 -7.80 -3.44
N LEU A 300 -13.71 -7.50 -3.48
CA LEU A 300 -12.68 -8.27 -2.75
C LEU A 300 -12.81 -8.16 -1.22
N THR A 301 -13.14 -6.97 -0.70
CA THR A 301 -13.18 -6.70 0.76
C THR A 301 -14.58 -6.80 1.37
N LYS A 302 -15.63 -6.80 0.54
CA LYS A 302 -17.05 -6.61 0.92
C LYS A 302 -17.35 -5.26 1.58
N ILE A 303 -16.46 -4.28 1.46
CA ILE A 303 -16.66 -2.92 2.00
C ILE A 303 -17.31 -2.05 0.93
N PRO A 304 -18.34 -1.25 1.25
CA PRO A 304 -18.96 -0.35 0.27
C PRO A 304 -17.98 0.66 -0.33
N LYS A 305 -18.11 0.95 -1.64
CA LYS A 305 -17.25 1.92 -2.36
C LYS A 305 -17.05 3.26 -1.64
N LYS A 306 -18.13 3.80 -1.07
CA LYS A 306 -18.10 5.08 -0.33
C LYS A 306 -17.15 5.03 0.87
N GLU A 307 -17.09 3.90 1.57
CA GLU A 307 -16.23 3.71 2.72
C GLU A 307 -14.78 3.45 2.30
N LEU A 308 -14.56 2.69 1.21
CA LEU A 308 -13.23 2.54 0.64
C LEU A 308 -12.63 3.89 0.21
N LEU A 309 -13.43 4.77 -0.37
CA LEU A 309 -13.00 6.13 -0.74
C LEU A 309 -12.63 6.99 0.47
N GLU A 310 -13.15 6.69 1.67
CA GLU A 310 -12.76 7.39 2.91
C GLU A 310 -11.34 7.01 3.38
N LEU A 311 -10.75 5.91 2.90
CA LEU A 311 -9.44 5.41 3.30
C LEU A 311 -8.27 6.25 2.78
N PHE A 312 -8.46 6.98 1.68
CA PHE A 312 -7.42 7.82 1.06
C PHE A 312 -7.98 9.19 0.67
N ASN A 313 -7.10 10.12 0.30
CA ASN A 313 -7.51 11.39 -0.31
C ASN A 313 -7.53 11.18 -1.82
N PHE A 314 -8.71 11.25 -2.44
CA PHE A 314 -8.80 11.15 -3.89
C PHE A 314 -8.65 12.54 -4.52
N GLN A 315 -7.66 12.67 -5.39
CA GLN A 315 -7.46 13.86 -6.23
C GLN A 315 -7.71 13.47 -7.69
N PRO A 316 -8.86 13.86 -8.27
CA PRO A 316 -9.20 13.46 -9.63
C PRO A 316 -8.28 14.13 -10.65
N ILE A 317 -7.81 13.33 -11.61
CA ILE A 317 -7.08 13.79 -12.79
C ILE A 317 -8.08 14.27 -13.84
N ILE A 318 -7.88 15.49 -14.34
CA ILE A 318 -8.65 16.08 -15.44
C ILE A 318 -7.71 16.29 -16.63
N ILE A 319 -7.95 15.55 -17.72
CA ILE A 319 -7.15 15.60 -18.94
C ILE A 319 -7.28 16.99 -19.60
N GLY A 320 -6.13 17.54 -20.02
CA GLY A 320 -6.03 18.91 -20.53
C GLY A 320 -5.93 19.99 -19.46
N ARG A 321 -5.94 19.63 -18.17
CA ARG A 321 -5.63 20.54 -17.06
C ARG A 321 -4.38 20.04 -16.32
N PRO A 322 -3.29 20.83 -16.27
CA PRO A 322 -2.11 20.43 -15.53
C PRO A 322 -2.41 20.22 -14.04
N SER A 323 -1.87 19.15 -13.46
CA SER A 323 -1.98 18.81 -12.04
C SER A 323 -0.67 19.15 -11.33
N MET A 324 -0.72 19.99 -10.31
CA MET A 324 0.45 20.33 -9.51
C MET A 324 0.65 19.31 -8.40
N ILE A 325 1.67 18.45 -8.53
CA ILE A 325 1.99 17.41 -7.55
C ILE A 325 3.40 17.65 -7.06
N MET A 326 3.55 17.96 -5.77
CA MET A 326 4.85 18.17 -5.11
C MET A 326 5.76 19.17 -5.85
N GLY A 327 5.17 20.20 -6.44
CA GLY A 327 5.89 21.24 -7.21
C GLY A 327 6.17 20.89 -8.67
N GLY A 328 5.95 19.63 -9.10
CA GLY A 328 5.95 19.25 -10.51
C GLY A 328 4.60 19.53 -11.17
N GLU A 329 4.63 19.94 -12.44
CA GLU A 329 3.45 20.11 -13.29
C GLU A 329 3.22 18.86 -14.13
N PHE A 330 2.15 18.11 -13.85
CA PHE A 330 1.81 16.84 -14.51
C PHE A 330 0.71 17.02 -15.54
N ASN A 331 0.93 16.56 -16.76
CA ASN A 331 -0.01 16.57 -17.87
C ASN A 331 -0.36 15.13 -18.27
N PHE A 332 -1.56 14.69 -17.92
CA PHE A 332 -2.03 13.32 -18.14
C PHE A 332 -2.72 13.16 -19.49
N HIS A 333 -2.70 11.95 -20.03
CA HIS A 333 -3.41 11.56 -21.23
C HIS A 333 -3.81 10.09 -21.20
N TYR A 334 -4.91 9.72 -21.86
CA TYR A 334 -5.28 8.32 -22.03
C TYR A 334 -4.33 7.61 -23.02
N ALA A 335 -3.75 6.52 -22.56
CA ALA A 335 -2.96 5.58 -23.37
C ALA A 335 -3.87 4.65 -24.17
N LEU A 336 -3.33 4.09 -25.25
CA LEU A 336 -3.97 3.05 -26.05
C LEU A 336 -3.67 1.67 -25.44
N HIS A 337 -4.66 1.05 -24.79
CA HIS A 337 -4.55 -0.22 -24.04
C HIS A 337 -5.89 -1.00 -24.01
N SER A 338 -5.89 -2.24 -23.51
CA SER A 338 -7.08 -3.09 -23.41
C SER A 338 -8.11 -2.66 -22.37
N ILE A 339 -7.69 -1.85 -21.39
CA ILE A 339 -8.56 -1.17 -20.41
C ILE A 339 -8.13 0.30 -20.29
N PRO A 340 -8.98 1.21 -19.76
CA PRO A 340 -8.60 2.62 -19.61
C PRO A 340 -7.33 2.75 -18.77
N SER A 341 -6.28 3.31 -19.39
CA SER A 341 -4.97 3.54 -18.78
C SER A 341 -4.49 4.93 -19.08
N VAL A 342 -3.75 5.55 -18.15
CA VAL A 342 -3.23 6.91 -18.31
C VAL A 342 -1.70 6.96 -18.28
N GLY A 343 -1.13 7.61 -19.29
CA GLY A 343 0.25 8.08 -19.29
C GLY A 343 0.32 9.54 -18.85
N PHE A 344 1.53 10.05 -18.63
CA PHE A 344 1.72 11.46 -18.30
C PHE A 344 3.08 12.00 -18.71
N GLU A 345 3.12 13.32 -18.88
CA GLU A 345 4.34 14.11 -18.88
C GLU A 345 4.42 14.88 -17.57
N PHE A 346 5.62 15.15 -17.07
CA PHE A 346 5.78 16.17 -16.05
C PHE A 346 6.97 17.08 -16.28
N PHE A 347 6.84 18.31 -15.78
CA PHE A 347 7.84 19.37 -15.84
C PHE A 347 8.20 19.80 -14.43
N PHE A 348 9.50 19.90 -14.15
CA PHE A 348 9.98 20.37 -12.85
C PHE A 348 11.33 21.08 -13.01
N GLN A 349 11.37 22.36 -12.62
CA GLN A 349 12.53 23.24 -12.87
C GLN A 349 12.93 23.22 -14.35
N ASP A 350 14.18 22.84 -14.62
CA ASP A 350 14.73 22.69 -15.96
C ASP A 350 14.60 21.26 -16.49
N GLN A 351 13.81 20.37 -15.88
CA GLN A 351 13.66 18.97 -16.29
C GLN A 351 12.29 18.68 -16.92
N SER A 352 12.28 17.71 -17.84
CA SER A 352 11.07 17.20 -18.49
C SER A 352 11.11 15.68 -18.62
N PHE A 353 10.00 15.04 -18.29
CA PHE A 353 9.86 13.59 -18.24
C PHE A 353 8.55 13.16 -18.91
N VAL A 354 8.56 11.99 -19.56
CA VAL A 354 7.34 11.33 -20.04
C VAL A 354 7.33 9.88 -19.60
N TYR A 355 6.19 9.43 -19.09
CA TYR A 355 5.87 8.03 -18.85
C TYR A 355 4.69 7.62 -19.71
N THR A 356 4.86 6.51 -20.44
CA THR A 356 3.86 6.05 -21.39
C THR A 356 2.73 5.26 -20.75
N SER A 357 2.97 4.64 -19.58
CA SER A 357 2.14 3.52 -19.11
C SER A 357 2.09 2.39 -20.15
N ASP A 358 1.11 1.49 -20.02
CA ASP A 358 0.81 0.31 -20.85
C ASP A 358 0.39 0.69 -22.28
N HIS A 359 1.23 1.45 -22.98
CA HIS A 359 0.89 2.09 -24.23
C HIS A 359 1.41 1.30 -25.45
N LEU A 360 0.53 1.11 -26.43
CA LEU A 360 0.92 0.78 -27.79
C LEU A 360 1.23 2.05 -28.61
N ASN A 361 2.52 2.36 -28.78
CA ASN A 361 3.05 3.57 -29.42
C ASN A 361 3.67 3.27 -30.80
N GLU A 362 2.95 2.52 -31.64
CA GLU A 362 3.44 2.10 -32.95
C GLU A 362 2.69 2.79 -34.10
N PRO A 363 3.34 3.70 -34.85
CA PRO A 363 2.69 4.50 -35.88
C PRO A 363 1.98 3.68 -36.95
N GLU A 364 2.52 2.52 -37.34
CA GLU A 364 1.91 1.63 -38.34
C GLU A 364 0.59 1.03 -37.85
N ILE A 365 0.51 0.69 -36.55
CA ILE A 365 -0.71 0.15 -35.95
C ILE A 365 -1.73 1.27 -35.79
N HIS A 366 -1.32 2.48 -35.38
CA HIS A 366 -2.20 3.64 -35.33
C HIS A 366 -2.80 3.96 -36.70
N ASP A 367 -1.98 3.94 -37.76
CA ASP A 367 -2.44 4.17 -39.13
C ASP A 367 -3.44 3.10 -39.59
N LYS A 368 -3.25 1.84 -39.17
CA LYS A 368 -4.20 0.76 -39.43
C LYS A 368 -5.52 0.97 -38.66
N MET A 369 -5.46 1.24 -37.36
CA MET A 369 -6.65 1.47 -36.53
C MET A 369 -7.47 2.67 -37.03
N TYR A 370 -6.81 3.72 -37.51
CA TYR A 370 -7.49 4.86 -38.14
C TYR A 370 -8.21 4.44 -39.44
N LYS A 371 -7.55 3.67 -40.33
CA LYS A 371 -8.17 3.16 -41.56
C LYS A 371 -9.33 2.20 -41.29
N ASP A 372 -9.23 1.41 -40.23
CA ASP A 372 -10.28 0.48 -39.79
C ASP A 372 -11.44 1.19 -39.07
N GLY A 373 -11.36 2.52 -38.87
CA GLY A 373 -12.40 3.34 -38.24
C GLY A 373 -12.44 3.28 -36.73
N VAL A 374 -11.40 2.72 -36.09
CA VAL A 374 -11.30 2.59 -34.63
C VAL A 374 -10.88 3.91 -33.98
N LEU A 375 -9.97 4.65 -34.61
CA LEU A 375 -9.48 5.92 -34.08
C LEU A 375 -10.16 7.10 -34.77
N PRO A 376 -10.74 8.06 -34.02
CA PRO A 376 -11.09 9.37 -34.55
C PRO A 376 -9.86 10.11 -35.10
N GLU A 377 -10.04 11.01 -36.08
CA GLU A 377 -8.90 11.72 -36.71
C GLU A 377 -8.07 12.54 -35.70
N SER A 378 -8.72 13.22 -34.75
CA SER A 378 -8.02 13.98 -33.70
C SER A 378 -7.19 13.08 -32.79
N ARG A 379 -7.72 11.91 -32.43
CA ARG A 379 -7.05 10.87 -31.64
C ARG A 379 -5.85 10.29 -32.37
N TRP A 380 -6.01 9.94 -33.64
CA TRP A 380 -4.90 9.46 -34.48
C TRP A 380 -3.77 10.50 -34.59
N LYS A 381 -4.11 11.78 -34.85
CA LYS A 381 -3.11 12.86 -34.88
C LYS A 381 -2.39 13.05 -33.55
N PHE A 382 -3.12 12.96 -32.43
CA PHE A 382 -2.54 13.04 -31.09
C PHE A 382 -1.51 11.94 -30.86
N LEU A 383 -1.85 10.68 -31.14
CA LEU A 383 -0.94 9.53 -30.96
C LEU A 383 0.34 9.64 -31.80
N LYS A 384 0.28 10.29 -32.97
CA LYS A 384 1.45 10.53 -33.84
C LYS A 384 2.38 11.63 -33.30
N GLN A 385 1.96 12.43 -32.33
CA GLN A 385 2.71 13.54 -31.76
C GLN A 385 3.39 13.18 -30.43
N PHE A 386 3.88 11.94 -30.32
CA PHE A 386 4.56 11.50 -29.10
C PHE A 386 5.81 12.37 -28.81
N PRO A 387 6.02 12.83 -27.56
CA PRO A 387 7.05 13.80 -27.21
C PRO A 387 8.44 13.16 -27.05
N TRP A 388 9.06 12.74 -28.16
CA TRP A 388 10.40 12.15 -28.16
C TRP A 388 11.53 13.14 -27.77
N ASP A 389 11.21 14.42 -27.62
CA ASP A 389 12.17 15.49 -27.26
C ASP A 389 12.43 15.62 -25.76
N ARG A 390 11.64 14.96 -24.90
CA ARG A 390 11.79 15.03 -23.43
C ARG A 390 13.15 14.53 -22.96
N ARG A 391 13.65 15.08 -21.84
CA ARG A 391 14.97 14.75 -21.32
C ARG A 391 15.07 13.31 -20.83
N VAL A 392 14.00 12.81 -20.21
CA VAL A 392 13.88 11.42 -19.76
C VAL A 392 12.58 10.84 -20.32
N ILE A 393 12.69 9.68 -20.98
CA ILE A 393 11.55 8.95 -21.53
C ILE A 393 11.50 7.59 -20.83
N TYR A 394 10.47 7.36 -20.03
CA TYR A 394 10.21 6.08 -19.39
C TYR A 394 9.12 5.36 -20.17
N HIS A 395 9.53 4.40 -21.00
CA HIS A 395 8.66 3.80 -22.00
C HIS A 395 8.44 2.32 -21.71
N GLU A 396 7.18 1.89 -21.70
CA GLU A 396 6.85 0.48 -21.56
C GLU A 396 6.90 -0.27 -22.89
N ALA A 397 7.38 -1.51 -22.83
CA ALA A 397 7.44 -2.40 -23.98
C ALA A 397 6.55 -3.65 -23.82
N GLY A 398 6.25 -4.10 -22.59
CA GLY A 398 5.28 -5.14 -22.25
C GLY A 398 5.34 -6.40 -23.13
N ILE A 399 4.20 -7.08 -23.28
CA ILE A 399 4.05 -8.24 -24.18
C ILE A 399 3.18 -7.88 -25.39
N PRO A 400 3.71 -7.90 -26.63
CA PRO A 400 2.90 -7.67 -27.83
C PRO A 400 1.71 -8.64 -27.95
N PRO A 401 0.59 -8.25 -28.58
CA PRO A 401 0.39 -7.02 -29.34
C PRO A 401 -0.15 -5.84 -28.53
N LEU A 402 -0.29 -5.98 -27.20
CA LEU A 402 -0.90 -4.95 -26.34
C LEU A 402 0.02 -3.74 -26.14
N HIS A 403 1.33 -3.95 -26.15
CA HIS A 403 2.32 -2.92 -25.84
C HIS A 403 3.30 -2.73 -27.01
N THR A 404 4.04 -1.61 -26.96
CA THR A 404 5.01 -1.21 -27.97
C THR A 404 6.12 -2.25 -28.13
N ARG A 405 6.31 -2.80 -29.34
CA ARG A 405 7.39 -3.75 -29.60
C ARG A 405 8.75 -3.13 -29.33
N ILE A 406 9.58 -3.83 -28.56
CA ILE A 406 10.96 -3.39 -28.27
C ILE A 406 11.80 -3.20 -29.54
N SER A 407 11.53 -3.98 -30.59
CA SER A 407 12.16 -3.83 -31.91
C SER A 407 11.87 -2.48 -32.56
N TYR A 408 10.69 -1.89 -32.32
CA TYR A 408 10.35 -0.57 -32.81
C TYR A 408 11.15 0.51 -32.06
N LEU A 409 11.20 0.44 -30.72
CA LEU A 409 12.02 1.36 -29.91
C LEU A 409 13.51 1.31 -30.32
N ALA A 410 14.02 0.10 -30.60
CA ALA A 410 15.38 -0.13 -31.08
C ALA A 410 15.65 0.42 -32.49
N SER A 411 14.60 0.72 -33.26
CA SER A 411 14.71 1.31 -34.60
C SER A 411 14.77 2.84 -34.62
N LEU A 412 14.45 3.48 -33.48
CA LEU A 412 14.45 4.95 -33.36
C LEU A 412 15.87 5.53 -33.51
N PRO A 413 16.02 6.82 -33.84
CA PRO A 413 17.33 7.47 -33.89
C PRO A 413 18.12 7.28 -32.58
N SER A 414 19.44 7.10 -32.69
CA SER A 414 20.31 6.83 -31.54
C SER A 414 20.21 7.88 -30.43
N GLU A 415 20.05 9.16 -30.78
CA GLU A 415 19.88 10.27 -29.83
C GLU A 415 18.57 10.19 -29.02
N VAL A 416 17.54 9.53 -29.56
CA VAL A 416 16.28 9.27 -28.87
C VAL A 416 16.43 8.04 -28.00
N GLN A 417 17.04 6.96 -28.53
CA GLN A 417 17.27 5.73 -27.76
C GLN A 417 18.03 5.98 -26.44
N GLU A 418 19.05 6.84 -26.45
CA GLU A 418 19.85 7.18 -25.27
C GLU A 418 19.03 7.82 -24.13
N LYS A 419 17.89 8.46 -24.46
CA LYS A 419 16.97 9.08 -23.49
C LYS A 419 15.90 8.12 -22.99
N ILE A 420 15.70 7.00 -23.68
CA ILE A 420 14.68 6.00 -23.36
C ILE A 420 15.24 5.06 -22.30
N THR A 421 14.56 5.00 -21.16
CA THR A 421 14.61 3.88 -20.24
C THR A 421 13.39 3.01 -20.49
N VAL A 422 13.65 1.81 -20.99
CA VAL A 422 12.64 0.79 -21.24
C VAL A 422 12.27 0.12 -19.93
N TYR A 423 10.99 -0.04 -19.75
CA TYR A 423 10.34 -0.49 -18.54
C TYR A 423 9.24 -1.50 -18.89
N HIS A 424 8.73 -2.25 -17.90
CA HIS A 424 7.75 -3.31 -18.10
C HIS A 424 8.19 -4.37 -19.15
N ILE A 425 9.44 -4.86 -19.07
CA ILE A 425 9.99 -5.86 -20.00
C ILE A 425 11.00 -6.79 -19.29
N ALA A 426 10.99 -8.08 -19.63
CA ALA A 426 12.00 -9.01 -19.13
C ALA A 426 13.37 -8.72 -19.75
N ARG A 427 14.43 -8.76 -18.94
CA ARG A 427 15.81 -8.44 -19.37
C ARG A 427 16.28 -9.23 -20.60
N LYS A 428 15.85 -10.49 -20.70
CA LYS A 428 16.21 -11.41 -21.81
C LYS A 428 15.70 -10.95 -23.17
N ASP A 429 14.67 -10.09 -23.19
CA ASP A 429 14.00 -9.63 -24.41
C ASP A 429 14.57 -8.30 -24.94
N MET A 430 15.53 -7.70 -24.22
CA MET A 430 16.23 -6.50 -24.67
C MET A 430 17.14 -6.80 -25.89
N PRO A 431 16.99 -6.07 -27.02
CA PRO A 431 17.77 -6.35 -28.21
C PRO A 431 19.25 -5.99 -28.01
N PRO A 432 20.19 -6.86 -28.43
CA PRO A 432 21.61 -6.61 -28.27
C PRO A 432 22.07 -5.44 -29.16
N GLY A 433 23.02 -4.64 -28.66
CA GLY A 433 23.63 -3.54 -29.42
C GLY A 433 22.77 -2.28 -29.54
N THR A 434 21.60 -2.22 -28.89
CA THR A 434 20.79 -1.01 -28.80
C THR A 434 21.40 0.01 -27.84
N LYS A 435 21.02 1.28 -27.99
CA LYS A 435 21.36 2.35 -27.03
C LYS A 435 20.28 2.60 -25.99
N LEU A 436 19.24 1.77 -25.99
CA LEU A 436 18.15 1.81 -25.01
C LEU A 436 18.68 1.44 -23.63
N ASN A 437 18.24 2.15 -22.61
CA ASN A 437 18.51 1.78 -21.23
C ASN A 437 17.42 0.83 -20.74
N LEU A 438 17.76 -0.15 -19.91
CA LEU A 438 16.78 -0.99 -19.21
C LEU A 438 16.62 -0.48 -17.78
N ALA A 439 15.38 -0.28 -17.33
CA ALA A 439 15.07 0.00 -15.94
C ALA A 439 15.60 -1.14 -15.06
N LYS A 440 16.24 -0.80 -13.94
CA LYS A 440 16.77 -1.80 -13.00
C LYS A 440 16.15 -1.59 -11.65
N PHE A 441 15.62 -2.68 -11.08
CA PHE A 441 15.11 -2.72 -9.72
C PHE A 441 16.14 -2.18 -8.72
N GLY A 442 15.70 -1.45 -7.69
CA GLY A 442 16.52 -1.11 -6.54
C GLY A 442 16.82 0.38 -6.36
N ILE A 443 16.99 0.82 -5.11
CA ILE A 443 17.37 2.20 -4.76
C ILE A 443 18.77 2.54 -5.29
N GLU A 444 19.67 1.56 -5.34
CA GLU A 444 21.02 1.72 -5.86
C GLU A 444 21.05 2.03 -7.37
N ASN A 445 19.95 1.77 -8.08
CA ASN A 445 19.79 2.03 -9.51
C ASN A 445 18.93 3.27 -9.79
N THR A 446 18.67 4.11 -8.77
CA THR A 446 17.93 5.36 -8.95
C THR A 446 18.57 6.23 -10.04
N LEU A 447 17.75 6.69 -10.98
CA LEU A 447 18.14 7.69 -11.96
C LEU A 447 18.15 9.06 -11.29
N TYR A 448 19.25 9.80 -11.41
CA TYR A 448 19.43 11.14 -10.84
C TYR A 448 19.68 12.16 -11.96
N PRO A 449 18.62 12.74 -12.55
CA PRO A 449 18.79 13.83 -13.50
C PRO A 449 19.47 15.02 -12.82
N GLU A 450 20.45 15.63 -13.49
CA GLU A 450 21.01 16.91 -13.05
C GLU A 450 19.93 17.99 -13.11
N ILE A 451 19.70 18.68 -12.00
CA ILE A 451 18.59 19.63 -11.86
C ILE A 451 19.04 20.90 -11.15
N THR A 452 18.54 22.04 -11.62
CA THR A 452 18.75 23.32 -10.95
C THR A 452 17.88 23.40 -9.68
N PRO A 453 18.45 23.59 -8.47
CA PRO A 453 17.66 23.68 -7.24
C PRO A 453 16.72 24.89 -7.22
N PRO A 454 15.52 24.77 -6.63
CA PRO A 454 14.64 25.90 -6.40
C PRO A 454 15.31 26.97 -5.52
N LYS A 455 14.98 28.24 -5.77
CA LYS A 455 15.55 29.41 -5.07
C LYS A 455 15.49 29.34 -3.53
N HIS A 456 14.47 28.70 -2.96
CA HIS A 456 14.20 28.68 -1.52
C HIS A 456 14.29 27.27 -0.91
N ILE A 457 15.13 26.39 -1.47
CA ILE A 457 15.19 24.97 -1.10
C ILE A 457 15.50 24.71 0.39
N GLU A 458 16.38 25.50 1.01
CA GLU A 458 16.73 25.33 2.43
C GLU A 458 15.51 25.55 3.35
N ALA A 459 14.77 26.64 3.12
CA ALA A 459 13.55 26.93 3.87
C ALA A 459 12.46 25.89 3.59
N TYR A 460 12.34 25.46 2.33
CA TYR A 460 11.40 24.40 1.95
C TYR A 460 11.69 23.11 2.73
N ASN A 461 12.94 22.65 2.79
CA ASN A 461 13.33 21.41 3.48
C ASN A 461 13.01 21.45 4.98
N LEU A 462 13.27 22.59 5.64
CA LEU A 462 12.92 22.77 7.05
C LEU A 462 11.41 22.75 7.30
N LEU A 463 10.64 23.38 6.42
CA LEU A 463 9.18 23.40 6.50
C LEU A 463 8.55 22.05 6.15
N ASP A 464 9.14 21.30 5.23
CA ASP A 464 8.71 19.94 4.91
C ASP A 464 8.87 19.04 6.14
N ILE A 465 10.07 19.02 6.75
CA ILE A 465 10.30 18.28 8.00
C ILE A 465 9.28 18.69 9.07
N LEU A 466 9.08 19.99 9.30
CA LEU A 466 8.12 20.50 10.28
C LEU A 466 6.70 19.96 10.02
N SER A 467 6.27 19.91 8.76
CA SER A 467 4.94 19.42 8.36
C SER A 467 4.73 17.93 8.61
N GLN A 468 5.81 17.13 8.65
CA GLN A 468 5.78 15.68 8.86
C GLN A 468 5.81 15.28 10.35
N ILE A 469 6.13 16.22 11.25
CA ILE A 469 6.12 15.97 12.70
C ILE A 469 4.68 16.05 13.22
N ASP A 470 4.18 14.94 13.76
CA ASP A 470 2.81 14.83 14.27
C ASP A 470 2.46 15.83 15.36
N ILE A 471 3.37 16.08 16.32
CA ILE A 471 3.11 17.02 17.42
C ILE A 471 3.02 18.48 16.98
N PHE A 472 3.56 18.81 15.80
CA PHE A 472 3.47 20.14 15.20
C PHE A 472 2.40 20.20 14.10
N SER A 473 1.72 19.09 13.84
CA SER A 473 0.60 19.02 12.90
C SER A 473 -0.47 20.04 13.28
N GLY A 474 -0.82 20.92 12.34
CA GLY A 474 -1.82 21.97 12.54
C GLY A 474 -1.28 23.28 13.13
N PHE A 475 0.04 23.41 13.31
CA PHE A 475 0.66 24.69 13.64
C PHE A 475 0.41 25.71 12.52
N ALA A 476 0.06 26.94 12.89
CA ALA A 476 -0.18 28.03 11.94
C ALA A 476 1.13 28.50 11.28
N ILE A 477 1.02 29.24 10.18
CA ILE A 477 2.18 29.73 9.42
C ILE A 477 3.10 30.65 10.25
N GLU A 478 2.56 31.33 11.26
CA GLU A 478 3.33 32.13 12.21
C GLU A 478 4.30 31.25 13.02
N LYS A 479 3.88 30.04 13.39
CA LYS A 479 4.75 29.06 14.06
C LYS A 479 5.78 28.50 13.09
N ALA A 480 5.42 28.24 11.84
CA ALA A 480 6.40 27.87 10.82
C ALA A 480 7.52 28.92 10.67
N LYS A 481 7.16 30.21 10.68
CA LYS A 481 8.14 31.31 10.67
C LYS A 481 9.01 31.34 11.94
N GLU A 482 8.42 31.14 13.11
CA GLU A 482 9.15 31.04 14.38
C GLU A 482 10.15 29.88 14.34
N PHE A 483 9.72 28.72 13.85
CA PHE A 483 10.55 27.51 13.71
C PHE A 483 11.82 27.79 12.88
N LEU A 484 11.68 28.43 11.72
CA LEU A 484 12.80 28.80 10.84
C LEU A 484 13.85 29.70 11.53
N LEU A 485 13.48 30.46 12.56
CA LEU A 485 14.39 31.34 13.29
C LEU A 485 15.08 30.68 14.49
N ILE A 486 14.49 29.62 15.05
CA ILE A 486 14.96 29.01 16.31
C ILE A 486 15.69 27.68 16.10
N VAL A 487 15.41 26.99 14.99
CA VAL A 487 15.95 25.67 14.70
C VAL A 487 17.44 25.72 14.35
N ARG A 488 18.19 24.70 14.78
CA ARG A 488 19.61 24.54 14.45
C ARG A 488 19.89 23.13 13.97
N GLU A 489 20.71 23.00 12.94
CA GLU A 489 21.18 21.70 12.48
C GLU A 489 22.38 21.25 13.32
N GLU A 490 22.35 20.02 13.81
CA GLU A 490 23.47 19.33 14.47
C GLU A 490 23.73 17.99 13.80
N ARG A 491 25.00 17.64 13.63
CA ARG A 491 25.43 16.41 12.94
C ARG A 491 26.15 15.49 13.91
N TYR A 492 25.76 14.23 13.89
CA TYR A 492 26.30 13.17 14.72
C TYR A 492 26.80 12.04 13.84
N LYS A 493 27.97 11.50 14.16
CA LYS A 493 28.52 10.33 13.50
C LYS A 493 27.93 9.06 14.09
N ARG A 494 27.89 8.01 13.27
CA ARG A 494 27.50 6.68 13.74
C ARG A 494 28.26 6.30 15.01
N GLY A 495 27.53 5.91 16.05
CA GLY A 495 28.04 5.54 17.36
C GLY A 495 28.10 6.70 18.37
N ASP A 496 27.90 7.94 17.94
CA ASP A 496 27.90 9.09 18.84
C ASP A 496 26.79 8.98 19.89
N HIS A 497 27.13 9.39 21.11
CA HIS A 497 26.21 9.43 22.24
C HIS A 497 25.53 10.80 22.30
N ILE A 498 24.29 10.87 21.81
CA ILE A 498 23.53 12.12 21.63
C ILE A 498 22.95 12.61 22.97
N ILE A 499 22.29 11.72 23.72
CA ILE A 499 21.69 12.03 25.03
C ILE A 499 22.19 11.00 26.03
N ARG A 500 22.66 11.46 27.20
CA ARG A 500 23.04 10.61 28.33
C ARG A 500 21.91 10.50 29.35
N LYS A 501 21.58 9.29 29.80
CA LYS A 501 20.60 9.06 30.87
C LYS A 501 21.02 9.82 32.15
N GLY A 502 20.05 10.38 32.84
CA GLY A 502 20.25 11.09 34.11
C GLY A 502 20.74 12.54 33.99
N THR A 503 21.11 13.02 32.80
CA THR A 503 21.46 14.45 32.63
C THR A 503 20.21 15.32 32.57
N LEU A 504 20.34 16.62 32.82
CA LEU A 504 19.24 17.57 32.60
C LEU A 504 18.97 17.75 31.10
N GLY A 505 17.69 17.92 30.75
CA GLY A 505 17.29 18.22 29.37
C GLY A 505 17.53 19.68 29.00
N ASP A 506 18.25 19.90 27.92
CA ASP A 506 18.66 21.21 27.40
C ASP A 506 18.11 21.52 26.00
N LYS A 507 17.85 20.50 25.19
CA LYS A 507 17.34 20.62 23.80
C LYS A 507 16.27 19.60 23.46
N PHE A 508 15.44 19.97 22.49
CA PHE A 508 14.51 19.11 21.76
C PHE A 508 15.16 18.70 20.43
N TYR A 509 14.95 17.46 19.99
CA TYR A 509 15.59 16.91 18.78
C TYR A 509 14.54 16.39 17.81
N ILE A 510 14.70 16.72 16.53
CA ILE A 510 13.94 16.17 15.40
C ILE A 510 14.95 15.53 14.46
N ILE A 511 14.70 14.31 14.02
CA ILE A 511 15.61 13.60 13.11
C ILE A 511 15.29 14.03 11.68
N ALA A 512 16.18 14.83 11.08
CA ALA A 512 16.09 15.22 9.68
C ALA A 512 16.61 14.13 8.74
N SER A 513 17.63 13.38 9.18
CA SER A 513 18.22 12.25 8.47
C SER A 513 18.90 11.34 9.47
N GLY A 514 18.98 10.04 9.18
CA GLY A 514 19.63 9.05 10.02
C GLY A 514 18.68 8.30 10.95
N ASN A 515 19.22 7.34 11.70
CA ASN A 515 18.52 6.58 12.72
C ASN A 515 19.23 6.69 14.07
N VAL A 516 18.45 6.71 15.16
CA VAL A 516 18.94 6.65 16.53
C VAL A 516 18.37 5.43 17.25
N LYS A 517 19.12 4.91 18.23
CA LYS A 517 18.67 3.83 19.13
C LYS A 517 18.64 4.32 20.57
N PHE A 518 17.70 3.79 21.34
CA PHE A 518 17.52 4.10 22.77
C PHE A 518 17.99 2.93 23.63
N GLU A 519 18.72 3.23 24.71
CA GLU A 519 19.18 2.25 25.70
C GLU A 519 18.84 2.72 27.12
N GLY A 520 18.70 1.78 28.07
CA GLY A 520 18.47 2.13 29.48
C GLY A 520 17.04 2.55 29.86
N LEU A 521 16.07 2.36 28.94
CA LEU A 521 14.65 2.31 29.30
C LEU A 521 14.44 1.06 30.15
N GLU A 522 14.11 1.22 31.43
CA GLU A 522 13.89 0.11 32.34
C GLU A 522 12.62 -0.65 31.93
N THR A 523 12.78 -1.76 31.21
CA THR A 523 11.72 -2.75 30.99
C THR A 523 12.17 -4.10 31.55
N SER A 524 11.33 -4.68 32.39
CA SER A 524 11.59 -5.87 33.22
C SER A 524 11.72 -7.20 32.46
N SER A 525 11.92 -7.18 31.14
CA SER A 525 12.07 -8.39 30.33
C SER A 525 13.20 -8.27 29.30
N GLU A 526 14.06 -9.29 29.24
CA GLU A 526 15.19 -9.42 28.31
C GLU A 526 14.78 -9.50 26.82
N GLN A 527 13.48 -9.36 26.50
CA GLN A 527 12.93 -9.57 25.15
C GLN A 527 12.32 -8.31 24.50
N VAL A 528 12.37 -7.14 25.13
CA VAL A 528 11.85 -5.92 24.48
C VAL A 528 12.80 -5.46 23.37
N PRO A 529 12.34 -5.29 22.12
CA PRO A 529 13.17 -4.80 21.03
C PRO A 529 13.72 -3.40 21.33
N VAL A 530 15.00 -3.18 21.03
CA VAL A 530 15.64 -1.85 21.12
C VAL A 530 14.80 -0.84 20.35
N LYS A 531 14.29 0.18 21.06
CA LYS A 531 13.51 1.26 20.46
C LYS A 531 14.41 2.06 19.53
N ARG A 532 13.97 2.25 18.29
CA ARG A 532 14.68 2.99 17.25
C ARG A 532 13.78 4.07 16.69
N TYR A 533 14.35 5.23 16.42
CA TYR A 533 13.69 6.32 15.72
C TYR A 533 14.49 6.73 14.49
N GLY A 534 13.79 7.13 13.43
CA GLY A 534 14.35 7.60 12.17
C GLY A 534 13.79 8.96 11.74
N GLN A 535 13.98 9.30 10.47
CA GLN A 535 13.54 10.58 9.90
C GLN A 535 12.06 10.90 10.20
N TYR A 536 11.79 12.16 10.53
CA TYR A 536 10.48 12.69 10.97
C TYR A 536 9.99 12.24 12.35
N GLU A 537 10.82 11.51 13.11
CA GLU A 537 10.59 11.29 14.53
C GLU A 537 11.40 12.28 15.37
N TYR A 538 11.01 12.43 16.63
CA TYR A 538 11.59 13.39 17.55
C TYR A 538 11.82 12.75 18.92
N PHE A 539 12.66 13.38 19.73
CA PHE A 539 12.94 12.91 21.08
C PHE A 539 13.46 14.01 22.01
N GLY A 540 13.45 13.70 23.30
CA GLY A 540 13.97 14.58 24.35
C GLY A 540 12.94 15.56 24.90
N GLU A 541 11.68 15.45 24.49
CA GLU A 541 10.54 16.28 24.88
C GLU A 541 10.22 16.22 26.37
N ALA A 542 10.24 15.03 26.97
CA ALA A 542 9.79 14.80 28.33
C ALA A 542 10.58 15.63 29.37
N SER A 543 11.91 15.59 29.29
CA SER A 543 12.79 16.33 30.19
C SER A 543 12.66 17.86 30.10
N LEU A 544 12.18 18.37 28.96
CA LEU A 544 12.02 19.82 28.78
C LEU A 544 10.71 20.32 29.38
N VAL A 545 9.65 19.52 29.26
CA VAL A 545 8.30 19.90 29.69
C VAL A 545 8.06 19.61 31.17
N LEU A 546 8.64 18.52 31.68
CA LEU A 546 8.46 18.03 33.06
C LEU A 546 9.60 18.43 34.00
N ASP A 547 10.66 19.06 33.49
CA ASP A 547 11.89 19.37 34.25
C ASP A 547 12.54 18.13 34.91
N LEU A 548 12.36 16.95 34.30
CA LEU A 548 12.95 15.69 34.74
C LEU A 548 14.30 15.40 34.06
N PRO A 549 15.18 14.60 34.67
CA PRO A 549 16.36 14.07 34.00
C PRO A 549 16.01 13.24 32.75
N ARG A 550 16.95 13.12 31.81
CA ARG A 550 16.82 12.25 30.62
C ARG A 550 16.60 10.80 31.05
N ALA A 551 15.52 10.18 30.57
CA ALA A 551 15.10 8.85 30.99
C ALA A 551 15.93 7.70 30.38
N ALA A 552 16.59 7.95 29.25
CA ALA A 552 17.31 6.94 28.48
C ALA A 552 18.54 7.55 27.79
N ASP A 553 19.49 6.69 27.46
CA ASP A 553 20.60 7.01 26.56
C ASP A 553 20.10 6.96 25.11
N VAL A 554 20.61 7.85 24.26
CA VAL A 554 20.30 7.89 22.82
C VAL A 554 21.60 7.91 22.04
N TYR A 555 21.75 6.97 21.12
CA TYR A 555 22.94 6.83 20.28
C TYR A 555 22.57 6.93 18.81
N ALA A 556 23.46 7.55 18.02
CA ALA A 556 23.37 7.53 16.57
C ALA A 556 23.65 6.10 16.05
N GLU A 557 22.66 5.45 15.44
CA GLU A 557 22.82 4.11 14.83
C GLU A 557 23.47 4.21 13.43
N THR A 558 23.25 5.34 12.77
CA THR A 558 23.83 5.76 11.48
C THR A 558 24.44 7.16 11.62
N ASP A 559 24.97 7.77 10.57
CA ASP A 559 25.19 9.22 10.61
C ASP A 559 23.81 9.90 10.72
N VAL A 560 23.70 10.90 11.62
CA VAL A 560 22.44 11.56 11.96
C VAL A 560 22.58 13.06 11.75
N VAL A 561 21.58 13.64 11.09
CA VAL A 561 21.34 15.08 11.05
C VAL A 561 20.11 15.35 11.89
N ALA A 562 20.27 16.07 12.99
CA ALA A 562 19.19 16.45 13.88
C ALA A 562 18.92 17.95 13.80
N LEU A 563 17.65 18.33 13.69
CA LEU A 563 17.20 19.68 13.96
C LEU A 563 16.94 19.82 15.46
N THR A 564 17.59 20.79 16.09
CA THR A 564 17.54 21.01 17.52
C THR A 564 16.93 22.35 17.88
N ILE A 565 16.20 22.38 19.01
CA ILE A 565 15.64 23.60 19.58
C ILE A 565 16.00 23.65 21.06
N ASP A 566 16.69 24.71 21.49
CA ASP A 566 17.05 24.94 22.89
C ASP A 566 15.79 24.98 23.78
N LYS A 567 15.85 24.45 25.00
CA LYS A 567 14.73 24.33 25.95
C LYS A 567 13.86 25.58 26.05
N ASN A 568 14.45 26.73 26.30
CA ASN A 568 13.70 27.98 26.48
C ASN A 568 12.98 28.40 25.19
N LYS A 569 13.63 28.22 24.03
CA LYS A 569 13.01 28.50 22.73
C LYS A 569 11.91 27.50 22.43
N PHE A 570 12.09 26.22 22.76
CA PHE A 570 11.07 25.19 22.60
C PHE A 570 9.83 25.48 23.45
N LEU A 571 10.01 25.81 24.72
CA LEU A 571 8.90 26.17 25.62
C LEU A 571 8.16 27.44 25.16
N GLN A 572 8.88 28.41 24.58
CA GLN A 572 8.29 29.59 23.95
C GLN A 572 7.56 29.22 22.65
N PHE A 573 8.13 28.35 21.84
CA PHE A 573 7.59 27.89 20.57
C PHE A 573 6.27 27.16 20.74
N ILE A 574 6.13 26.34 21.78
CA ILE A 574 4.88 25.62 22.06
C ILE A 574 3.89 26.42 22.91
N ARG A 575 4.25 27.64 23.33
CA ARG A 575 3.37 28.50 24.14
C ARG A 575 2.10 28.84 23.35
N ASN A 576 0.98 28.90 24.05
CA ASN A 576 -0.37 29.12 23.50
C ASN A 576 -0.83 28.00 22.54
N THR A 577 -0.28 26.79 22.71
CA THR A 577 -0.75 25.56 22.08
C THR A 577 -1.05 24.53 23.15
N ASP A 578 -1.85 23.51 22.82
CA ASP A 578 -2.13 22.39 23.73
C ASP A 578 -0.95 21.41 23.86
N LEU A 579 0.12 21.61 23.09
CA LEU A 579 1.20 20.65 22.98
C LEU A 579 1.91 20.40 24.30
N ARG A 580 2.11 21.43 25.14
CA ARG A 580 2.74 21.23 26.46
C ARG A 580 1.95 20.22 27.30
N GLN A 581 0.62 20.35 27.35
CA GLN A 581 -0.24 19.45 28.12
C GLN A 581 -0.28 18.05 27.48
N ASN A 582 -0.30 17.97 26.15
CA ASN A 582 -0.27 16.71 25.42
C ASN A 582 1.02 15.92 25.69
N LEU A 583 2.17 16.59 25.78
CA LEU A 583 3.46 15.96 26.09
C LEU A 583 3.53 15.45 27.54
N ILE A 584 2.96 16.19 28.50
CA ILE A 584 2.83 15.72 29.89
C ILE A 584 2.00 14.44 29.94
N ARG A 585 0.84 14.45 29.25
CA ARG A 585 -0.03 13.26 29.16
C ARG A 585 0.67 12.08 28.50
N LEU A 586 1.34 12.30 27.36
CA LEU A 586 2.09 11.26 26.65
C LEU A 586 3.10 10.55 27.56
N ASN A 587 3.84 11.32 28.38
CA ASN A 587 4.81 10.74 29.31
C ASN A 587 4.12 9.88 30.38
N SER A 588 3.02 10.35 30.98
CA SER A 588 2.27 9.56 31.96
C SER A 588 1.69 8.25 31.40
N ILE A 589 1.29 8.25 30.12
CA ILE A 589 0.82 7.04 29.44
C ILE A 589 1.98 6.07 29.17
N ARG A 590 3.14 6.56 28.72
CA ARG A 590 4.32 5.73 28.48
C ARG A 590 4.84 5.06 29.76
N ASP A 591 4.83 5.78 30.89
CA ASP A 591 5.22 5.24 32.20
C ASP A 591 4.28 4.11 32.68
N SER A 592 3.09 3.98 32.10
CA SER A 592 2.14 2.94 32.41
C SER A 592 2.34 1.62 31.61
N ASN A 593 3.42 1.50 30.84
CA ASN A 593 3.73 0.38 29.94
C ASN A 593 2.77 0.25 28.73
N SER A 594 2.19 1.35 28.26
CA SER A 594 1.28 1.38 27.09
C SER A 594 1.84 0.69 25.86
N TRP A 595 3.13 0.89 25.60
CA TRP A 595 3.81 0.30 24.45
C TRP A 595 3.76 -1.23 24.44
N GLN A 596 4.01 -1.86 25.60
CA GLN A 596 3.97 -3.32 25.73
C GLN A 596 2.55 -3.84 25.50
N THR A 597 1.56 -3.20 26.14
CA THR A 597 0.14 -3.53 25.98
C THR A 597 -0.30 -3.47 24.50
N LEU A 598 0.14 -2.46 23.75
CA LEU A 598 -0.23 -2.28 22.35
C LEU A 598 0.46 -3.30 21.42
N ILE A 599 1.72 -3.66 21.68
CA ILE A 599 2.44 -4.63 20.86
C ILE A 599 1.90 -6.06 21.04
N GLU A 600 1.49 -6.41 22.26
CA GLU A 600 0.90 -7.71 22.57
C GLU A 600 -0.56 -7.83 22.14
N SER A 601 -1.23 -6.70 21.88
CA SER A 601 -2.62 -6.65 21.43
C SER A 601 -2.82 -7.33 20.08
N ARG A 602 -3.87 -8.16 19.96
CA ARG A 602 -4.31 -8.69 18.65
C ARG A 602 -4.75 -7.60 17.66
N HIS A 603 -5.19 -6.43 18.13
CA HIS A 603 -5.70 -5.35 17.27
C HIS A 603 -4.62 -4.35 16.87
N PHE A 604 -3.65 -4.13 17.77
CA PHE A 604 -2.62 -3.09 17.61
C PHE A 604 -1.22 -3.67 17.36
N LYS A 605 -1.08 -5.00 17.30
CA LYS A 605 0.14 -5.62 16.82
C LYS A 605 0.44 -5.14 15.39
N GLY A 606 1.71 -4.81 15.17
CA GLY A 606 2.20 -4.30 13.88
C GLY A 606 1.86 -2.84 13.61
N LEU A 607 1.38 -2.06 14.59
CA LEU A 607 1.43 -0.61 14.49
C LEU A 607 2.89 -0.13 14.40
N THR A 608 3.14 0.90 13.61
CA THR A 608 4.45 1.57 13.60
C THR A 608 4.67 2.38 14.87
N SER A 609 5.91 2.70 15.20
CA SER A 609 6.25 3.55 16.36
C SER A 609 5.54 4.90 16.35
N HIS A 610 5.30 5.42 15.14
CA HIS A 610 4.53 6.63 14.92
C HIS A 610 3.04 6.45 15.24
N GLN A 611 2.41 5.39 14.72
CA GLN A 611 1.00 5.08 14.99
C GLN A 611 0.76 4.86 16.50
N VAL A 612 1.67 4.15 17.16
CA VAL A 612 1.63 3.96 18.61
C VAL A 612 1.71 5.31 19.33
N THR A 613 2.68 6.17 18.97
CA THR A 613 2.81 7.49 19.60
C THR A 613 1.56 8.35 19.41
N GLN A 614 0.96 8.37 18.22
CA GLN A 614 -0.30 9.08 17.96
C GLN A 614 -1.46 8.57 18.84
N LEU A 615 -1.51 7.26 19.08
CA LEU A 615 -2.52 6.65 19.93
C LEU A 615 -2.27 6.98 21.42
N GLU A 616 -1.03 6.84 21.91
CA GLU A 616 -0.63 7.22 23.26
C GLU A 616 -0.96 8.69 23.58
N MET A 617 -0.84 9.57 22.58
CA MET A 617 -1.15 10.99 22.72
C MET A 617 -2.62 11.26 23.04
N ILE A 618 -3.56 10.36 22.71
CA ILE A 618 -5.01 10.55 22.92
C ILE A 618 -5.60 9.64 24.01
N MET A 619 -4.79 8.75 24.59
CA MET A 619 -5.17 7.87 25.69
C MET A 619 -5.20 8.61 27.03
N ARG A 620 -6.06 8.15 27.94
CA ARG A 620 -6.11 8.55 29.34
C ARG A 620 -6.20 7.29 30.21
N LEU A 621 -5.42 7.22 31.28
CA LEU A 621 -5.51 6.09 32.20
C LEU A 621 -6.76 6.24 33.07
N SER A 622 -7.56 5.18 33.16
CA SER A 622 -8.74 5.09 34.02
C SER A 622 -8.82 3.74 34.71
N LYS A 623 -9.60 3.67 35.79
CA LYS A 623 -9.78 2.48 36.60
C LYS A 623 -11.24 2.32 36.97
N VAL A 624 -11.75 1.09 36.85
CA VAL A 624 -13.15 0.76 37.12
C VAL A 624 -13.23 -0.45 38.05
N ASN A 625 -14.30 -0.51 38.84
CA ASN A 625 -14.57 -1.62 39.75
C ASN A 625 -15.21 -2.80 39.00
N ALA A 626 -15.09 -4.01 39.56
CA ALA A 626 -15.86 -5.16 39.09
C ALA A 626 -17.37 -4.87 39.08
N GLY A 627 -18.06 -5.34 38.03
CA GLY A 627 -19.47 -5.07 37.75
C GLY A 627 -19.75 -3.76 37.02
N SER A 628 -18.75 -2.92 36.74
CA SER A 628 -18.96 -1.65 36.03
C SER A 628 -19.30 -1.90 34.56
N VAL A 629 -20.40 -1.34 34.08
CA VAL A 629 -20.75 -1.32 32.66
C VAL A 629 -19.98 -0.20 31.98
N LEU A 630 -19.11 -0.57 31.03
CA LEU A 630 -18.28 0.37 30.27
C LEU A 630 -19.02 0.99 29.09
N ILE A 631 -19.81 0.17 28.40
CA ILE A 631 -20.60 0.52 27.22
C ILE A 631 -21.85 -0.35 27.30
N ASP A 632 -23.03 0.24 27.14
CA ASP A 632 -24.30 -0.49 27.19
C ASP A 632 -24.88 -0.70 25.79
N GLU A 633 -25.51 -1.85 25.55
CA GLU A 633 -26.18 -2.16 24.28
C GLU A 633 -27.21 -1.07 23.97
N LYS A 634 -27.28 -0.63 22.71
CA LYS A 634 -28.17 0.43 22.20
C LYS A 634 -27.86 1.83 22.71
N SER A 635 -26.81 2.01 23.52
CA SER A 635 -26.29 3.33 23.88
C SER A 635 -25.33 3.87 22.82
N PHE A 636 -25.16 5.20 22.76
CA PHE A 636 -24.15 5.82 21.90
C PHE A 636 -22.79 5.85 22.58
N TYR A 637 -21.74 5.67 21.79
CA TYR A 637 -20.36 5.75 22.25
C TYR A 637 -19.97 7.19 22.60
N HIS A 638 -19.42 7.38 23.81
CA HIS A 638 -18.73 8.60 24.21
C HIS A 638 -17.21 8.38 24.31
N GLU A 639 -16.82 7.19 24.76
CA GLU A 639 -15.45 6.72 24.85
C GLU A 639 -15.34 5.29 24.30
N ALA A 640 -14.12 4.89 24.00
CA ALA A 640 -13.71 3.51 23.78
C ALA A 640 -12.49 3.21 24.66
N TYR A 641 -12.21 1.93 24.88
CA TYR A 641 -11.17 1.54 25.83
C TYR A 641 -10.22 0.50 25.26
N ILE A 642 -9.01 0.48 25.81
CA ILE A 642 -8.05 -0.60 25.63
C ILE A 642 -7.71 -1.13 27.02
N ILE A 643 -7.83 -2.44 27.21
CA ILE A 643 -7.60 -3.07 28.52
C ILE A 643 -6.10 -3.08 28.79
N ARG A 644 -5.68 -2.52 29.93
CA ARG A 644 -4.30 -2.59 30.42
C ARG A 644 -4.11 -3.73 31.40
N ASP A 645 -5.07 -3.91 32.30
CA ASP A 645 -5.10 -5.03 33.25
C ASP A 645 -6.55 -5.31 33.67
N GLY A 646 -6.86 -6.57 33.93
CA GLY A 646 -8.22 -7.02 34.27
C GLY A 646 -8.96 -7.70 33.11
N LYS A 647 -10.27 -7.85 33.27
CA LYS A 647 -11.12 -8.67 32.39
C LYS A 647 -12.46 -7.98 32.12
N VAL A 648 -12.85 -7.93 30.84
CA VAL A 648 -14.14 -7.37 30.39
C VAL A 648 -14.91 -8.43 29.61
N SER A 649 -16.16 -8.71 29.99
CA SER A 649 -17.04 -9.59 29.22
C SER A 649 -17.86 -8.79 28.20
N VAL A 650 -18.10 -9.42 27.04
CA VAL A 650 -18.99 -8.90 25.99
C VAL A 650 -20.32 -9.66 26.04
N TYR A 651 -21.43 -8.93 26.04
CA TYR A 651 -22.78 -9.48 26.04
C TYR A 651 -23.60 -8.94 24.87
N GLN A 652 -24.51 -9.75 24.34
CA GLN A 652 -25.53 -9.34 23.39
C GLN A 652 -26.88 -9.94 23.79
N ASN A 653 -27.93 -9.13 23.90
CA ASN A 653 -29.25 -9.58 24.35
C ASN A 653 -29.19 -10.38 25.66
N GLY A 654 -28.30 -9.98 26.58
CA GLY A 654 -28.06 -10.65 27.86
C GLY A 654 -27.26 -11.96 27.80
N LYS A 655 -26.90 -12.46 26.61
CA LYS A 655 -26.04 -13.64 26.45
C LYS A 655 -24.58 -13.23 26.37
N LYS A 656 -23.73 -13.85 27.18
CA LYS A 656 -22.27 -13.67 27.11
C LYS A 656 -21.73 -14.27 25.80
N LEU A 657 -20.96 -13.47 25.07
CA LEU A 657 -20.34 -13.86 23.80
C LEU A 657 -18.86 -14.17 23.95
N ALA A 658 -18.12 -13.31 24.66
CA ALA A 658 -16.67 -13.40 24.75
C ALA A 658 -16.13 -12.76 26.03
N ASP A 659 -14.87 -13.06 26.32
CA ASP A 659 -14.05 -12.40 27.32
C ASP A 659 -12.90 -11.65 26.63
N LEU A 660 -12.67 -10.42 27.07
CA LEU A 660 -11.59 -9.54 26.64
C LEU A 660 -10.58 -9.39 27.78
N THR A 661 -9.30 -9.33 27.42
CA THR A 661 -8.17 -9.28 28.38
C THR A 661 -7.15 -8.22 27.97
N ASN A 662 -6.02 -8.13 28.67
CA ASN A 662 -4.96 -7.16 28.39
C ASN A 662 -4.66 -7.01 26.88
N GLY A 663 -4.59 -5.76 26.41
CA GLY A 663 -4.40 -5.37 25.01
C GLY A 663 -5.67 -5.35 24.17
N ASP A 664 -6.78 -5.93 24.62
CA ASP A 664 -8.01 -5.95 23.83
C ASP A 664 -8.72 -4.60 23.79
N PHE A 665 -9.35 -4.34 22.64
CA PHE A 665 -10.17 -3.17 22.40
C PHE A 665 -11.61 -3.41 22.89
N VAL A 666 -12.16 -2.44 23.62
CA VAL A 666 -13.53 -2.43 24.15
C VAL A 666 -14.33 -1.41 23.37
N GLY A 667 -15.21 -1.91 22.48
CA GLY A 667 -16.09 -1.14 21.62
C GLY A 667 -16.13 -1.68 20.20
N GLU A 668 -16.97 -1.09 19.34
CA GLU A 668 -17.12 -1.48 17.94
C GLU A 668 -16.63 -0.35 17.02
N ILE A 669 -15.51 -0.55 16.33
CA ILE A 669 -14.88 0.54 15.57
C ILE A 669 -15.79 1.09 14.46
N TYR A 670 -16.61 0.23 13.84
CA TYR A 670 -17.58 0.65 12.84
C TYR A 670 -18.64 1.57 13.43
N ALA A 671 -19.27 1.15 14.53
CA ALA A 671 -20.31 1.93 15.19
C ALA A 671 -19.75 3.24 15.75
N ILE A 672 -18.55 3.21 16.33
CA ILE A 672 -17.82 4.41 16.78
C ILE A 672 -17.60 5.36 15.60
N SER A 673 -17.05 4.87 14.48
CA SER A 673 -16.72 5.66 13.29
C SER A 673 -17.95 6.32 12.65
N LYS A 674 -19.05 5.55 12.54
CA LYS A 674 -20.30 5.99 11.94
C LYS A 674 -21.28 6.64 12.94
N LYS A 675 -20.86 6.80 14.21
CA LYS A 675 -21.67 7.35 15.31
C LYS A 675 -23.02 6.63 15.49
N LEU A 676 -22.98 5.30 15.39
CA LEU A 676 -24.12 4.41 15.64
C LEU A 676 -24.17 4.01 17.11
N ALA A 677 -25.32 3.47 17.53
CA ALA A 677 -25.48 2.86 18.84
C ALA A 677 -24.72 1.52 18.92
N ALA A 678 -24.31 1.12 20.12
CA ALA A 678 -23.63 -0.14 20.38
C ALA A 678 -24.55 -1.35 20.17
N ASN A 679 -24.01 -2.43 19.61
CA ASN A 679 -24.69 -3.72 19.49
C ASN A 679 -24.38 -4.68 20.65
N TYR A 680 -23.48 -4.27 21.55
CA TYR A 680 -23.01 -5.10 22.67
C TYR A 680 -22.93 -4.29 23.97
N THR A 681 -23.15 -4.96 25.09
CA THR A 681 -22.81 -4.45 26.43
C THR A 681 -21.43 -4.98 26.82
N PHE A 682 -20.56 -4.12 27.33
CA PHE A 682 -19.23 -4.46 27.82
C PHE A 682 -19.16 -4.20 29.33
N THR A 683 -18.88 -5.24 30.12
CA THR A 683 -18.88 -5.15 31.60
C THR A 683 -17.55 -5.62 32.16
N ALA A 684 -16.95 -4.84 33.06
CA ALA A 684 -15.75 -5.22 33.79
C ALA A 684 -16.08 -6.33 34.81
N GLU A 685 -15.44 -7.49 34.70
CA GLU A 685 -15.66 -8.64 35.61
C GLU A 685 -14.74 -8.59 36.84
N SER A 686 -13.64 -7.85 36.73
CA SER A 686 -12.70 -7.57 37.81
C SER A 686 -12.50 -6.06 37.95
N GLU A 687 -11.81 -5.66 39.01
CA GLU A 687 -11.12 -4.37 38.98
C GLU A 687 -10.27 -4.33 37.70
N THR A 688 -10.46 -3.28 36.89
CA THR A 688 -9.91 -3.21 35.54
C THR A 688 -9.28 -1.84 35.31
N GLU A 689 -8.04 -1.83 34.82
CA GLU A 689 -7.32 -0.65 34.39
C GLU A 689 -7.42 -0.52 32.87
N LEU A 690 -7.76 0.68 32.40
CA LEU A 690 -8.11 0.95 31.02
C LEU A 690 -7.34 2.17 30.50
N TYR A 691 -7.05 2.15 29.20
CA TYR A 691 -6.78 3.36 28.44
C TYR A 691 -8.09 3.83 27.80
N SER A 692 -8.70 4.90 28.31
CA SER A 692 -9.87 5.52 27.71
C SER A 692 -9.47 6.50 26.60
N ILE A 693 -10.27 6.51 25.54
CA ILE A 693 -10.09 7.36 24.36
C ILE A 693 -11.46 7.93 24.01
N SER A 694 -11.56 9.26 23.84
CA SER A 694 -12.84 9.85 23.44
C SER A 694 -13.22 9.44 22.01
N GLN A 695 -14.52 9.30 21.74
CA GLN A 695 -15.02 8.92 20.41
C GLN A 695 -14.44 9.81 19.30
N ASN A 696 -14.40 11.14 19.51
CA ASN A 696 -13.91 12.08 18.50
C ASN A 696 -12.40 11.92 18.25
N GLU A 697 -11.58 11.77 19.28
CA GLU A 697 -10.13 11.55 19.12
C GLU A 697 -9.86 10.22 18.39
N LEU A 698 -10.59 9.16 18.73
CA LEU A 698 -10.46 7.87 18.05
C LEU A 698 -10.87 7.93 16.58
N ILE A 699 -11.96 8.64 16.24
CA ILE A 699 -12.37 8.87 14.85
C ILE A 699 -11.26 9.60 14.06
N GLN A 700 -10.63 10.62 14.65
CA GLN A 700 -9.54 11.33 13.98
C GLN A 700 -8.31 10.44 13.79
N TYR A 701 -7.98 9.62 14.79
CA TYR A 701 -6.88 8.66 14.72
C TYR A 701 -7.08 7.65 13.59
N ILE A 702 -8.25 7.01 13.50
CA ILE A 702 -8.49 6.01 12.44
C ILE A 702 -8.63 6.62 11.05
N LYS A 703 -9.11 7.86 10.94
CA LYS A 703 -9.12 8.62 9.67
C LYS A 703 -7.70 8.91 9.19
N ARG A 704 -6.76 9.16 10.10
CA ARG A 704 -5.34 9.35 9.77
C ARG A 704 -4.63 8.03 9.48
N ASN A 705 -5.14 6.92 10.03
CA ASN A 705 -4.52 5.59 9.98
C ASN A 705 -5.51 4.53 9.41
N PRO A 706 -5.84 4.60 8.11
CA PRO A 706 -6.86 3.75 7.47
C PRO A 706 -6.60 2.23 7.61
N GLY A 707 -5.34 1.79 7.61
CA GLY A 707 -5.02 0.39 7.86
C GLY A 707 -5.36 -0.11 9.27
N VAL A 708 -5.37 0.79 10.25
CA VAL A 708 -5.80 0.46 11.62
C VAL A 708 -7.30 0.32 11.68
N TYR A 709 -8.03 1.23 11.01
CA TYR A 709 -9.48 1.09 10.84
C TYR A 709 -9.84 -0.27 10.24
N MET A 710 -9.21 -0.64 9.12
CA MET A 710 -9.46 -1.90 8.43
C MET A 710 -9.22 -3.12 9.33
N ARG A 711 -8.07 -3.16 10.03
CA ARG A 711 -7.73 -4.24 10.98
C ARG A 711 -8.76 -4.38 12.11
N MET A 712 -9.21 -3.26 12.66
CA MET A 712 -10.20 -3.26 13.74
C MET A 712 -11.63 -3.58 13.25
N ASN A 713 -11.93 -3.31 11.98
CA ASN A 713 -13.28 -3.48 11.41
C ASN A 713 -13.58 -4.93 10.99
N THR A 714 -12.55 -5.73 10.73
CA THR A 714 -12.71 -7.13 10.27
C THR A 714 -12.87 -8.17 11.37
N VAL A 715 -12.96 -7.73 12.63
CA VAL A 715 -13.10 -8.62 13.78
C VAL A 715 -14.49 -8.39 14.37
N TYR A 716 -15.44 -9.29 14.04
CA TYR A 716 -16.35 -10.00 14.96
C TYR A 716 -17.22 -10.98 14.16
#